data_AF-A0A6D2W8T2-F1
#
_entry.id   AF-A0A6D2W8T2-F1
#
_cell.length_a   1.000
_cell.length_b   1.000
_cell.length_c   1.000
_cell.angle_alpha   90.00
_cell.angle_beta   90.00
_cell.angle_gamma   90.00
#
_symmetry.space_group_name_H-M   'P 1'
#
loop_
_entity.id
_entity.type
_entity.pdbx_description
1 polymer ?
#
loop_
_entity_poly.entity_id
_entity_poly.type
_entity_poly.pdbx_seq_one_letter_code
_entity_poly.pdbx_strand_id
1 'polypeptide(L)'
;MGRYRIRVATGAWLFSGSYNRVQLWLVGARGEAELELQLRPARGEEEEFDHDVAEDLGLLQFVRLRKHHWLVDDAWFCDRITVQGPGACAEVAFPCYRWVQGEDILSLPEGTARLPGDNALDVFQKHREKELKDRQQIYCWATWKEGLPLTIAADRKDDLPPNMRFHEEKRLDFEWTLKAGALEMALKRVYTLLSSWNCLEDFDQIFWGQKSALAEKVRQCWQDDELFGYQFLNGANPMLLRRSTSLPSRLVLPSGMEELRAQLEKELQNGSLFEADFILLDGIPANVIRGEKQYLAAPLIMLKMEPNGKLQPMVIQIQPPNPSSPTPTLFLPSDPPLAWLLAKSWVRNSDFQLHEIQYHLLNTHLVAEVIAVATMRCLPGLHPIFKFLIPHIRYTMEINTRARTQLISDGGIFDKAVSTGGGGHVQLLRRAAAQLTYCSLCPPDDLADRGLLGLPGALYARDALRLWEIIARYVEGIVHLFYQRDDVVKGDPELQAWCREITEVGLCQAQDRGFPVSFQSQSQLCHFLTMCVFTCTAQHAAINQGQLDWYAWVPNAPCTMRMPPPTTKEDVTMATVMGSLPDVRQACLQMAISWHLSRRQPDMVPLGHHKEKYFSGPKPKAVLNQFRTDLEKLEKEITARNEQLDWPYEYLKPSCIENSVTI
;
A
#
# COMPACT_ATOMS: atom_id res chain seq x y z
N MET A 1 41.94 23.32 17.63
CA MET A 1 41.35 24.03 18.78
C MET A 1 40.31 25.03 18.30
N GLY A 2 39.10 25.00 18.87
CA GLY A 2 38.09 26.02 18.60
C GLY A 2 36.72 25.69 19.16
N ARG A 3 35.83 26.68 19.15
CA ARG A 3 34.44 26.60 19.63
C ARG A 3 33.57 25.91 18.60
N TYR A 4 32.87 24.85 19.02
CA TYR A 4 31.86 24.15 18.24
C TYR A 4 30.48 24.51 18.78
N ARG A 5 29.54 24.80 17.89
CA ARG A 5 28.12 24.95 18.22
C ARG A 5 27.39 23.67 17.82
N ILE A 6 26.83 22.97 18.80
CA ILE A 6 26.10 21.71 18.64
C ILE A 6 24.62 21.99 18.86
N ARG A 7 23.76 21.53 17.96
CA ARG A 7 22.30 21.54 18.12
C ARG A 7 21.76 20.14 18.10
N VAL A 8 20.95 19.80 19.08
CA VAL A 8 20.30 18.49 19.18
C VAL A 8 18.80 18.68 19.09
N ALA A 9 18.20 18.14 18.03
CA ALA A 9 16.76 18.19 17.81
C ALA A 9 16.10 16.90 18.31
N THR A 10 15.09 17.05 19.16
CA THR A 10 14.27 15.94 19.67
C THR A 10 12.92 15.91 18.98
N GLY A 11 12.45 14.71 18.66
CA GLY A 11 11.16 14.52 17.98
C GLY A 11 9.98 15.16 18.73
N ALA A 12 8.95 15.54 17.98
CA ALA A 12 7.76 16.18 18.53
C ALA A 12 6.66 15.18 18.94
N TRP A 13 6.90 13.87 18.84
CA TRP A 13 5.91 12.85 19.18
C TRP A 13 5.75 12.69 20.71
N LEU A 14 4.60 12.16 21.13
CA LEU A 14 4.41 11.71 22.52
C LEU A 14 5.56 10.78 22.91
N PHE A 15 6.12 10.98 24.11
CA PHE A 15 7.28 10.24 24.64
C PHE A 15 8.60 10.37 23.86
N SER A 16 8.73 11.33 22.95
CA SER A 16 10.02 11.56 22.27
C SER A 16 11.11 12.13 23.18
N GLY A 17 10.75 12.83 24.25
CA GLY A 17 11.70 13.38 25.22
C GLY A 17 12.15 12.33 26.25
N SER A 18 13.26 12.63 26.95
CA SER A 18 13.88 11.76 27.93
C SER A 18 14.47 12.58 29.10
N TYR A 19 14.31 12.07 30.31
CA TYR A 19 14.92 12.59 31.53
C TYR A 19 16.34 12.06 31.75
N ASN A 20 16.74 11.04 30.98
CA ASN A 20 18.07 10.45 31.03
C ASN A 20 19.11 11.38 30.41
N ARG A 21 20.34 11.31 30.94
CA ARG A 21 21.43 12.16 30.46
C ARG A 21 22.00 11.58 29.17
N VAL A 22 22.28 12.45 28.21
CA VAL A 22 22.91 12.06 26.95
C VAL A 22 24.33 12.62 26.89
N GLN A 23 25.29 11.71 26.71
CA GLN A 23 26.69 12.02 26.46
C GLN A 23 26.96 11.99 24.95
N LEU A 24 27.69 12.97 24.44
CA LEU A 24 28.03 13.08 23.01
C LEU A 24 29.55 13.06 22.80
N TRP A 25 29.99 12.58 21.65
CA TRP A 25 31.37 12.73 21.18
C TRP A 25 31.38 13.25 19.75
N LEU A 26 32.24 14.23 19.47
CA LEU A 26 32.56 14.66 18.11
C LEU A 26 33.73 13.85 17.60
N VAL A 27 33.55 13.11 16.51
CA VAL A 27 34.60 12.30 15.90
C VAL A 27 34.93 12.88 14.54
N GLY A 28 36.14 13.41 14.40
CA GLY A 28 36.66 13.93 13.14
C GLY A 28 37.82 13.10 12.59
N ALA A 29 38.27 13.46 11.40
CA ALA A 29 39.31 12.73 10.68
C ALA A 29 40.68 12.68 11.39
N ARG A 30 40.92 13.56 12.37
CA ARG A 30 42.21 13.66 13.10
C ARG A 30 42.12 13.33 14.59
N GLY A 31 40.93 13.18 15.15
CA GLY A 31 40.74 12.95 16.58
C GLY A 31 39.27 12.90 16.98
N GLU A 32 39.04 12.65 18.26
CA GLU A 32 37.71 12.67 18.86
C GLU A 32 37.70 13.53 20.12
N ALA A 33 36.61 14.24 20.37
CA ALA A 33 36.41 15.01 21.59
C ALA A 33 35.13 14.55 22.28
N GLU A 34 35.26 14.21 23.55
CA GLU A 34 34.15 13.96 24.44
C GLU A 34 33.49 15.29 24.85
N LEU A 35 32.16 15.33 24.79
CA LEU A 35 31.38 16.46 25.23
C LEU A 35 30.65 16.10 26.53
N GLU A 36 31.04 16.74 27.64
CA GLU A 36 30.27 16.67 28.89
C GLU A 36 29.03 17.57 28.80
N LEU A 37 28.04 17.14 27.99
CA LEU A 37 26.77 17.82 27.89
C LEU A 37 25.79 17.29 28.94
N GLN A 38 25.21 18.18 29.74
CA GLN A 38 24.06 17.84 30.59
C GLN A 38 22.76 17.94 29.79
N LEU A 39 22.68 17.23 28.66
CA LEU A 39 21.49 17.20 27.81
C LEU A 39 20.38 16.37 28.48
N ARG A 40 19.19 16.95 28.58
CA ARG A 40 17.95 16.27 28.97
C ARG A 40 16.89 16.49 27.88
N PRO A 41 16.84 15.62 26.87
CA PRO A 41 16.10 15.90 25.66
C PRO A 41 14.62 16.19 25.92
N ALA A 42 14.18 17.42 25.64
CA ALA A 42 12.77 17.80 25.75
C ALA A 42 12.01 17.58 24.43
N ARG A 43 10.76 17.13 24.53
CA ARG A 43 9.91 16.82 23.36
C ARG A 43 9.75 18.05 22.46
N GLY A 44 10.10 17.90 21.17
CA GLY A 44 9.93 18.93 20.15
C GLY A 44 10.86 20.13 20.29
N GLU A 45 11.83 20.08 21.20
CA GLU A 45 12.80 21.15 21.41
C GLU A 45 14.09 20.89 20.62
N GLU A 46 14.75 21.98 20.22
CA GLU A 46 16.10 21.99 19.67
C GLU A 46 17.00 22.69 20.68
N GLU A 47 17.91 21.94 21.30
CA GLU A 47 18.82 22.45 22.33
C GLU A 47 20.18 22.79 21.70
N GLU A 48 20.68 23.99 21.96
CA GLU A 48 21.96 24.49 21.44
C GLU A 48 23.01 24.56 22.56
N PHE A 49 24.21 24.07 22.25
CA PHE A 49 25.36 24.07 23.15
C PHE A 49 26.59 24.61 22.43
N ASP A 50 27.36 25.43 23.12
CA ASP A 50 28.69 25.84 22.70
C ASP A 50 29.73 25.09 23.53
N HIS A 51 30.71 24.47 22.86
CA HIS A 51 31.78 23.75 23.53
C HIS A 51 33.14 24.04 22.91
N ASP A 52 34.11 24.37 23.75
CA ASP A 52 35.49 24.62 23.32
C ASP A 52 36.28 23.31 23.31
N VAL A 53 36.71 22.89 22.12
CA VAL A 53 37.52 21.67 21.96
C VAL A 53 38.99 22.07 21.82
N ALA A 54 39.83 21.56 22.73
CA ALA A 54 41.27 21.83 22.76
C ALA A 54 41.99 21.28 21.51
N GLU A 55 41.55 20.11 21.04
CA GLU A 55 42.16 19.42 19.90
C GLU A 55 41.64 19.92 18.54
N ASP A 56 42.37 19.61 17.47
CA ASP A 56 41.90 19.83 16.10
C ASP A 56 41.34 18.51 15.52
N LEU A 57 40.02 18.39 15.54
CA LEU A 57 39.30 17.20 15.08
C LEU A 57 39.37 17.03 13.55
N GLY A 58 39.68 18.10 12.80
CA GLY A 58 39.57 18.10 11.35
C GLY A 58 38.13 18.01 10.84
N LEU A 59 37.94 17.38 9.68
CA LEU A 59 36.61 17.20 9.10
C LEU A 59 35.80 16.26 10.00
N LEU A 60 34.66 16.73 10.50
CA LEU A 60 33.77 15.88 11.30
C LEU A 60 33.20 14.74 10.45
N GLN A 61 33.28 13.53 10.98
CA GLN A 61 32.85 12.31 10.33
C GLN A 61 31.66 11.66 11.04
N PHE A 62 31.67 11.65 12.37
CA PHE A 62 30.59 11.10 13.18
C PHE A 62 30.27 11.96 14.40
N VAL A 63 29.04 11.82 14.89
CA VAL A 63 28.67 12.12 16.27
C VAL A 63 28.34 10.80 16.94
N ARG A 64 29.01 10.48 18.05
CA ARG A 64 28.59 9.37 18.90
C ARG A 64 27.69 9.90 20.00
N LEU A 65 26.71 9.11 20.39
CA LEU A 65 25.85 9.41 21.52
C LEU A 65 25.66 8.17 22.39
N ARG A 66 25.57 8.39 23.70
CA ARG A 66 25.26 7.36 24.70
C ARG A 66 24.25 7.94 25.67
N LYS A 67 23.19 7.20 25.93
CA LYS A 67 22.19 7.55 26.93
C LYS A 67 22.52 6.83 28.23
N HIS A 68 22.55 7.58 29.33
CA HIS A 68 22.80 7.07 30.68
C HIS A 68 21.51 7.12 31.47
N HIS A 69 21.10 5.98 32.02
CA HIS A 69 19.93 5.87 32.88
C HIS A 69 20.35 5.47 34.29
N TRP A 70 19.67 6.00 35.31
CA TRP A 70 20.05 5.71 36.71
C TRP A 70 19.18 4.62 37.34
N LEU A 71 17.86 4.69 37.13
CA LEU A 71 16.89 3.75 37.69
C LEU A 71 15.87 3.24 36.66
N VAL A 72 15.49 4.08 35.69
CA VAL A 72 14.51 3.76 34.65
C VAL A 72 15.08 4.15 33.29
N ASP A 73 15.08 3.20 32.36
CA ASP A 73 15.42 3.46 30.97
C ASP A 73 14.22 4.07 30.24
N ASP A 74 14.23 5.37 30.01
CA ASP A 74 13.25 6.04 29.13
C ASP A 74 13.80 6.20 27.71
N ALA A 75 12.96 5.93 26.71
CA ALA A 75 13.35 6.03 25.32
C ALA A 75 13.43 7.50 24.88
N TRP A 76 14.37 7.83 24.00
CA TRP A 76 14.52 9.16 23.41
C TRP A 76 14.41 9.07 21.89
N PHE A 77 13.57 9.88 21.26
CA PHE A 77 13.55 9.98 19.79
C PHE A 77 14.41 11.16 19.33
N CYS A 78 15.56 10.85 18.76
CA CYS A 78 16.49 11.84 18.23
C CYS A 78 16.19 12.10 16.75
N ASP A 79 15.87 13.34 16.38
CA ASP A 79 15.63 13.72 14.98
C ASP A 79 16.96 13.86 14.24
N ARG A 80 17.78 14.82 14.68
CA ARG A 80 19.08 15.12 14.07
C ARG A 80 19.98 15.83 15.07
N ILE A 81 21.28 15.78 14.79
CA ILE A 81 22.28 16.63 15.43
C ILE A 81 22.92 17.49 14.34
N THR A 82 23.10 18.79 14.58
CA THR A 82 23.93 19.64 13.71
C THR A 82 25.11 20.18 14.49
N VAL A 83 26.25 20.31 13.81
CA VAL A 83 27.49 20.79 14.40
C VAL A 83 28.10 21.83 13.48
N GLN A 84 28.29 23.04 13.99
CA GLN A 84 29.04 24.10 13.34
C GLN A 84 30.43 24.17 13.98
N GLY A 85 31.46 23.90 13.18
CA GLY A 85 32.85 23.98 13.61
C GLY A 85 33.37 25.43 13.76
N PRO A 86 34.59 25.60 14.28
CA PRO A 86 35.17 26.92 14.53
C PRO A 86 35.38 27.73 13.24
N GLY A 87 35.14 29.04 13.31
CA GLY A 87 35.29 29.97 12.18
C GLY A 87 34.08 29.99 11.23
N ALA A 88 34.29 30.33 9.95
CA ALA A 88 33.25 30.36 8.93
C ALA A 88 32.95 28.97 8.33
N CYS A 89 33.05 27.90 9.14
CA CYS A 89 32.77 26.55 8.69
C CYS A 89 31.26 26.34 8.46
N ALA A 90 30.93 25.58 7.41
CA ALA A 90 29.56 25.18 7.15
C ALA A 90 29.03 24.27 8.27
N GLU A 91 27.75 24.39 8.57
CA GLU A 91 27.06 23.49 9.51
C GLU A 91 26.99 22.07 8.92
N VAL A 92 27.42 21.09 9.70
CA VAL A 92 27.42 19.67 9.35
C VAL A 92 26.22 19.00 10.02
N ALA A 93 25.45 18.21 9.27
CA ALA A 93 24.25 17.55 9.79
C ALA A 93 24.46 16.04 9.95
N PHE A 94 23.97 15.50 11.06
CA PHE A 94 24.00 14.08 11.43
C PHE A 94 22.54 13.61 11.62
N PRO A 95 21.86 13.16 10.56
CA PRO A 95 20.48 12.71 10.62
C PRO A 95 20.38 11.42 11.45
N CYS A 96 19.39 11.34 12.34
CA CYS A 96 19.17 10.20 13.24
C CYS A 96 17.81 9.56 12.98
N TYR A 97 16.73 10.30 13.21
CA TYR A 97 15.33 9.89 13.01
C TYR A 97 15.00 8.51 13.58
N ARG A 98 15.47 8.23 14.80
CA ARG A 98 15.28 6.93 15.47
C ARG A 98 15.20 7.05 16.98
N TRP A 99 14.56 6.05 17.58
CA TRP A 99 14.56 5.78 19.01
C TRP A 99 15.97 5.34 19.46
N VAL A 100 16.45 5.99 20.51
CA VAL A 100 17.66 5.67 21.27
C VAL A 100 17.19 5.05 22.59
N GLN A 101 17.57 3.80 22.82
CA GLN A 101 17.21 3.00 23.98
C GLN A 101 18.45 2.28 24.53
N GLY A 102 18.42 1.89 25.81
CA GLY A 102 19.56 1.27 26.46
C GLY A 102 20.78 2.20 26.61
N GLU A 103 21.94 1.59 26.85
CA GLU A 103 23.21 2.28 27.06
C GLU A 103 24.23 2.13 25.93
N ASP A 104 23.81 1.54 24.80
CA ASP A 104 24.70 1.31 23.67
C ASP A 104 25.14 2.65 23.05
N ILE A 105 26.40 2.68 22.60
CA ILE A 105 26.95 3.86 21.92
C ILE A 105 26.47 3.85 20.47
N LEU A 106 25.61 4.81 20.14
CA LEU A 106 25.13 5.02 18.81
C LEU A 106 26.07 5.95 18.04
N SER A 107 26.59 5.51 16.90
CA SER A 107 27.39 6.34 16.00
C SER A 107 26.51 6.86 14.85
N LEU A 108 26.43 8.18 14.71
CA LEU A 108 25.73 8.85 13.62
C LEU A 108 26.75 9.40 12.62
N PRO A 109 26.74 8.92 11.37
CA PRO A 109 27.63 9.46 10.36
C PRO A 109 27.14 10.81 9.84
N GLU A 110 28.06 11.60 9.28
CA GLU A 110 27.73 12.82 8.55
C GLU A 110 26.73 12.51 7.41
N GLY A 111 25.72 13.38 7.27
CA GLY A 111 24.49 13.09 6.52
C GLY A 111 24.61 13.05 5.01
N THR A 112 25.76 13.41 4.43
CA THR A 112 26.01 13.30 2.99
C THR A 112 25.93 11.83 2.56
N ALA A 113 25.11 11.57 1.53
CA ALA A 113 24.93 10.24 0.99
C ALA A 113 26.22 9.74 0.32
N ARG A 114 26.56 8.47 0.55
CA ARG A 114 27.81 7.85 0.09
C ARG A 114 27.54 6.43 -0.42
N LEU A 115 28.07 6.15 -1.61
CA LEU A 115 28.20 4.81 -2.16
C LEU A 115 29.29 4.03 -1.40
N PRO A 116 29.25 2.68 -1.41
CA PRO A 116 30.35 1.89 -0.89
C PRO A 116 31.66 2.22 -1.63
N GLY A 117 32.78 2.15 -0.90
CA GLY A 117 34.11 2.35 -1.47
C GLY A 117 34.98 1.10 -1.30
N ASP A 118 36.06 1.01 -2.08
CA ASP A 118 36.94 -0.18 -2.10
C ASP A 118 37.99 -0.20 -0.97
N ASN A 119 37.97 0.76 -0.06
CA ASN A 119 39.00 0.93 0.96
C ASN A 119 38.54 0.42 2.34
N ALA A 120 39.05 -0.74 2.76
CA ALA A 120 38.79 -1.31 4.09
C ALA A 120 39.30 -0.45 5.26
N LEU A 121 40.16 0.55 5.01
CA LEU A 121 40.60 1.53 6.01
C LEU A 121 39.64 2.72 6.15
N ASP A 122 38.66 2.88 5.26
CA ASP A 122 37.64 3.91 5.36
C ASP A 122 36.73 3.65 6.58
N VAL A 123 36.69 4.63 7.49
CA VAL A 123 35.86 4.59 8.69
C VAL A 123 34.36 4.49 8.37
N PHE A 124 33.92 5.07 7.24
CA PHE A 124 32.54 4.96 6.80
C PHE A 124 32.23 3.56 6.26
N GLN A 125 33.18 2.91 5.59
CA GLN A 125 33.03 1.53 5.13
C GLN A 125 32.86 0.56 6.32
N LYS A 126 33.72 0.67 7.34
CA LYS A 126 33.59 -0.12 8.59
C LYS A 126 32.26 0.13 9.30
N HIS A 127 31.81 1.38 9.34
CA HIS A 127 30.52 1.74 9.94
C HIS A 127 29.35 1.08 9.19
N ARG A 128 29.37 1.11 7.85
CA ARG A 128 28.33 0.54 6.99
C ARG A 128 28.26 -0.98 7.13
N GLU A 129 29.39 -1.66 7.13
CA GLU A 129 29.47 -3.11 7.34
C GLU A 129 28.93 -3.53 8.71
N LYS A 130 29.30 -2.80 9.77
CA LYS A 130 28.75 -3.04 11.11
C LYS A 130 27.25 -2.81 11.14
N GLU A 131 26.77 -1.67 10.62
CA GLU A 131 25.35 -1.35 10.58
C GLU A 131 24.54 -2.42 9.85
N LEU A 132 24.99 -2.86 8.67
CA LEU A 132 24.30 -3.90 7.92
C LEU A 132 24.27 -5.24 8.66
N LYS A 133 25.38 -5.62 9.30
CA LYS A 133 25.43 -6.84 10.12
C LYS A 133 24.43 -6.79 11.27
N ASP A 134 24.37 -5.67 11.98
CA ASP A 134 23.43 -5.48 13.09
C ASP A 134 21.98 -5.49 12.56
N ARG A 135 21.70 -4.79 11.45
CA ARG A 135 20.36 -4.78 10.84
C ARG A 135 19.93 -6.15 10.32
N GLN A 136 20.83 -6.96 9.79
CA GLN A 136 20.48 -8.32 9.34
C GLN A 136 20.07 -9.26 10.49
N GLN A 137 20.48 -8.95 11.72
CA GLN A 137 20.04 -9.66 12.94
C GLN A 137 18.71 -9.13 13.49
N ILE A 138 18.44 -7.83 13.31
CA ILE A 138 17.21 -7.17 13.78
C ILE A 138 16.05 -7.40 12.82
N TYR A 139 16.29 -7.26 11.52
CA TYR A 139 15.30 -7.36 10.46
C TYR A 139 15.41 -8.73 9.80
N CYS A 140 14.82 -9.75 10.43
CA CYS A 140 14.83 -11.11 9.90
C CYS A 140 13.60 -11.39 9.05
N TRP A 141 13.74 -12.25 8.03
CA TRP A 141 12.60 -12.76 7.29
C TRP A 141 11.89 -13.87 8.04
N ALA A 142 10.57 -13.97 7.84
CA ALA A 142 9.77 -15.10 8.27
C ALA A 142 8.75 -15.50 7.20
N THR A 143 8.39 -16.78 7.21
CA THR A 143 7.28 -17.31 6.41
C THR A 143 6.01 -17.23 7.25
N TRP A 144 5.07 -16.36 6.88
CA TRP A 144 3.75 -16.34 7.53
C TRP A 144 2.89 -17.54 7.10
N LYS A 145 2.78 -17.78 5.79
CA LYS A 145 2.16 -18.98 5.20
C LYS A 145 2.97 -19.40 3.98
N GLU A 146 3.14 -20.70 3.79
CA GLU A 146 3.90 -21.28 2.67
C GLU A 146 3.39 -20.81 1.29
N GLY A 147 4.33 -20.55 0.38
CA GLY A 147 4.06 -20.10 -1.00
C GLY A 147 3.70 -18.62 -1.15
N LEU A 148 3.88 -17.80 -0.10
CA LEU A 148 3.68 -16.35 -0.11
C LEU A 148 5.00 -15.59 -0.04
N PRO A 149 5.03 -14.29 -0.40
CA PRO A 149 6.18 -13.44 -0.11
C PRO A 149 6.55 -13.47 1.38
N LEU A 150 7.84 -13.42 1.68
CA LEU A 150 8.33 -13.41 3.06
C LEU A 150 7.99 -12.07 3.71
N THR A 151 7.79 -12.10 5.02
CA THR A 151 7.43 -10.93 5.83
C THR A 151 8.49 -10.67 6.89
N ILE A 152 8.39 -9.56 7.62
CA ILE A 152 9.21 -9.36 8.82
C ILE A 152 8.94 -10.48 9.84
N ALA A 153 9.99 -10.96 10.49
CA ALA A 153 9.91 -11.92 11.59
C ALA A 153 9.40 -11.24 12.87
N ALA A 154 8.08 -11.07 12.94
CA ALA A 154 7.37 -10.57 14.11
C ALA A 154 5.99 -11.22 14.21
N ASP A 155 5.71 -11.88 15.33
CA ASP A 155 4.43 -12.54 15.58
C ASP A 155 3.37 -11.55 16.05
N ARG A 156 3.80 -10.43 16.64
CA ARG A 156 2.96 -9.30 17.06
C ARG A 156 3.71 -7.99 16.92
N LYS A 157 2.95 -6.88 16.96
CA LYS A 157 3.49 -5.51 16.89
C LYS A 157 4.63 -5.23 17.88
N ASP A 158 4.57 -5.86 19.06
CA ASP A 158 5.54 -5.64 20.14
C ASP A 158 6.89 -6.35 19.89
N ASP A 159 6.96 -7.23 18.89
CA ASP A 159 8.21 -7.89 18.49
C ASP A 159 8.95 -7.08 17.40
N LEU A 160 8.28 -6.10 16.78
CA LEU A 160 8.91 -5.25 15.77
C LEU A 160 9.99 -4.34 16.37
N PRO A 161 11.04 -3.99 15.62
CA PRO A 161 12.00 -2.98 16.05
C PRO A 161 11.28 -1.66 16.38
N PRO A 162 11.62 -0.96 17.48
CA PRO A 162 10.92 0.26 17.91
C PRO A 162 10.76 1.33 16.81
N ASN A 163 11.76 1.43 15.92
CA ASN A 163 11.77 2.38 14.81
C ASN A 163 10.74 2.09 13.71
N MET A 164 10.18 0.89 13.67
CA MET A 164 9.18 0.49 12.68
C MET A 164 7.75 0.56 13.22
N ARG A 165 7.57 0.76 14.53
CA ARG A 165 6.26 0.81 15.18
C ARG A 165 5.58 2.15 14.95
N PHE A 166 4.25 2.17 15.02
CA PHE A 166 3.50 3.42 15.05
C PHE A 166 3.95 4.32 16.19
N HIS A 167 4.09 5.62 15.91
CA HIS A 167 4.21 6.60 16.98
C HIS A 167 2.93 6.62 17.84
N GLU A 168 3.10 7.03 19.08
CA GLU A 168 2.11 6.84 20.14
C GLU A 168 0.75 7.51 19.85
N GLU A 169 0.75 8.68 19.23
CA GLU A 169 -0.48 9.36 18.81
C GLU A 169 -1.27 8.53 17.79
N LYS A 170 -0.60 8.07 16.73
CA LYS A 170 -1.21 7.20 15.71
C LYS A 170 -1.68 5.89 16.32
N ARG A 171 -0.89 5.28 17.21
CA ARG A 171 -1.23 4.03 17.90
C ARG A 171 -2.52 4.17 18.70
N LEU A 172 -2.64 5.21 19.51
CA LEU A 172 -3.81 5.48 20.34
C LEU A 172 -5.05 5.78 19.50
N ASP A 173 -4.90 6.60 18.46
CA ASP A 173 -5.99 6.92 17.54
C ASP A 173 -6.49 5.66 16.79
N PHE A 174 -5.56 4.81 16.32
CA PHE A 174 -5.90 3.55 15.67
C PHE A 174 -6.68 2.60 16.60
N GLU A 175 -6.19 2.41 17.84
CA GLU A 175 -6.82 1.55 18.85
C GLU A 175 -8.17 2.10 19.32
N TRP A 176 -8.31 3.42 19.47
CA TRP A 176 -9.56 4.08 19.82
C TRP A 176 -10.61 3.96 18.72
N THR A 177 -10.22 4.21 17.47
CA THR A 177 -11.10 4.13 16.30
C THR A 177 -11.68 2.72 16.15
N LEU A 178 -10.89 1.68 16.36
CA LEU A 178 -11.38 0.28 16.34
C LEU A 178 -12.47 0.05 17.40
N LYS A 179 -12.29 0.58 18.61
CA LYS A 179 -13.29 0.48 19.68
C LYS A 179 -14.57 1.25 19.35
N ALA A 180 -14.43 2.46 18.79
CA ALA A 180 -15.57 3.27 18.35
C ALA A 180 -16.37 2.57 17.25
N GLY A 181 -15.70 2.00 16.24
CA GLY A 181 -16.35 1.21 15.18
C GLY A 181 -17.09 -0.02 15.72
N ALA A 182 -16.49 -0.76 16.67
CA ALA A 182 -17.14 -1.89 17.33
C ALA A 182 -18.39 -1.47 18.13
N LEU A 183 -18.36 -0.32 18.79
CA LEU A 183 -19.52 0.23 19.49
C LEU A 183 -20.64 0.63 18.50
N GLU A 184 -20.30 1.31 17.41
CA GLU A 184 -21.26 1.69 16.36
C GLU A 184 -21.94 0.45 15.76
N MET A 185 -21.17 -0.61 15.48
CA MET A 185 -21.72 -1.89 15.03
C MET A 185 -22.72 -2.47 16.03
N ALA A 186 -22.41 -2.44 17.33
CA ALA A 186 -23.31 -2.95 18.36
C ALA A 186 -24.63 -2.16 18.39
N LEU A 187 -24.54 -0.83 18.27
CA LEU A 187 -25.72 0.05 18.21
C LEU A 187 -26.57 -0.22 16.97
N LYS A 188 -25.97 -0.35 15.78
CA LYS A 188 -26.67 -0.73 14.55
C LYS A 188 -27.42 -2.05 14.71
N ARG A 189 -26.77 -3.04 15.30
CA ARG A 189 -27.39 -4.34 15.57
C ARG A 189 -28.58 -4.23 16.50
N VAL A 190 -28.46 -3.48 17.60
CA VAL A 190 -29.55 -3.27 18.56
C VAL A 190 -30.73 -2.57 17.88
N TYR A 191 -30.45 -1.54 17.07
CA TYR A 191 -31.47 -0.80 16.32
C TYR A 191 -32.27 -1.72 15.39
N THR A 192 -31.61 -2.66 14.71
CA THR A 192 -32.25 -3.60 13.77
C THR A 192 -32.93 -4.82 14.41
N LEU A 193 -32.84 -5.04 15.74
CA LEU A 193 -33.34 -6.26 16.39
C LEU A 193 -34.84 -6.51 16.18
N LEU A 194 -35.62 -5.44 16.01
CA LEU A 194 -37.08 -5.48 15.86
C LEU A 194 -37.55 -5.13 14.45
N SER A 195 -36.61 -4.89 13.53
CA SER A 195 -36.91 -4.50 12.15
C SER A 195 -37.01 -5.70 11.22
N SER A 196 -37.76 -5.55 10.12
CA SER A 196 -37.66 -6.48 8.99
C SER A 196 -36.31 -6.33 8.27
N TRP A 197 -35.87 -7.43 7.65
CA TRP A 197 -34.70 -7.49 6.76
C TRP A 197 -35.03 -8.32 5.51
N ASN A 198 -36.04 -7.85 4.78
CA ASN A 198 -36.72 -8.59 3.72
C ASN A 198 -36.70 -7.88 2.36
N CYS A 199 -36.28 -6.61 2.29
CA CYS A 199 -36.09 -5.88 1.04
C CYS A 199 -34.77 -5.09 1.02
N LEU A 200 -34.37 -4.60 -0.15
CA LEU A 200 -33.09 -3.93 -0.36
C LEU A 200 -33.00 -2.61 0.43
N GLU A 201 -34.13 -1.93 0.61
CA GLU A 201 -34.24 -0.69 1.38
C GLU A 201 -33.91 -0.90 2.86
N ASP A 202 -33.99 -2.12 3.38
CA ASP A 202 -33.66 -2.40 4.78
C ASP A 202 -32.17 -2.13 5.09
N PHE A 203 -31.29 -2.17 4.08
CA PHE A 203 -29.88 -1.75 4.26
C PHE A 203 -29.75 -0.28 4.67
N ASP A 204 -30.74 0.58 4.40
CA ASP A 204 -30.74 1.97 4.86
C ASP A 204 -30.76 2.09 6.39
N GLN A 205 -31.33 1.10 7.07
CA GLN A 205 -31.42 1.09 8.53
C GLN A 205 -30.05 1.01 9.22
N ILE A 206 -29.02 0.56 8.50
CA ILE A 206 -27.63 0.52 8.99
C ILE A 206 -26.71 1.49 8.25
N PHE A 207 -27.19 2.16 7.20
CA PHE A 207 -26.45 3.12 6.38
C PHE A 207 -26.41 4.54 6.97
N TRP A 208 -26.16 4.61 8.28
CA TRP A 208 -25.89 5.84 9.02
C TRP A 208 -24.49 5.79 9.64
N GLY A 209 -24.01 6.92 10.16
CA GLY A 209 -22.65 7.07 10.66
C GLY A 209 -21.72 7.73 9.63
N GLN A 210 -20.46 7.32 9.60
CA GLN A 210 -19.44 7.89 8.72
C GLN A 210 -19.61 7.40 7.27
N LYS A 211 -19.86 8.34 6.35
CA LYS A 211 -20.02 8.07 4.92
C LYS A 211 -19.57 9.26 4.07
N SER A 212 -19.13 8.99 2.85
CA SER A 212 -18.75 10.02 1.89
C SER A 212 -19.94 10.45 1.03
N ALA A 213 -19.79 11.58 0.34
CA ALA A 213 -20.76 12.01 -0.67
C ALA A 213 -20.87 11.00 -1.83
N LEU A 214 -19.77 10.31 -2.16
CA LEU A 214 -19.77 9.29 -3.22
C LEU A 214 -20.53 8.03 -2.78
N ALA A 215 -20.39 7.60 -1.52
CA ALA A 215 -21.15 6.47 -0.98
C ALA A 215 -22.67 6.69 -1.04
N GLU A 216 -23.15 7.92 -0.81
CA GLU A 216 -24.57 8.26 -1.00
C GLU A 216 -25.01 8.17 -2.47
N LYS A 217 -24.17 8.64 -3.41
CA LYS A 217 -24.45 8.47 -4.85
C LYS A 217 -24.47 7.00 -5.25
N VAL A 218 -23.55 6.19 -4.73
CA VAL A 218 -23.53 4.73 -4.97
C VAL A 218 -24.82 4.11 -4.46
N ARG A 219 -25.25 4.41 -3.23
CA ARG A 219 -26.53 3.95 -2.70
C ARG A 219 -27.71 4.24 -3.63
N GLN A 220 -27.72 5.40 -4.28
CA GLN A 220 -28.82 5.80 -5.17
C GLN A 220 -28.81 5.06 -6.52
N CYS A 221 -27.62 4.73 -7.04
CA CYS A 221 -27.44 4.28 -8.43
C CYS A 221 -26.79 2.88 -8.57
N TRP A 222 -26.54 2.14 -7.49
CA TRP A 222 -25.84 0.85 -7.54
C TRP A 222 -26.52 -0.22 -8.42
N GLN A 223 -27.82 -0.07 -8.67
CA GLN A 223 -28.58 -0.97 -9.54
C GLN A 223 -28.38 -0.65 -11.03
N ASP A 224 -27.76 0.48 -11.37
CA ASP A 224 -27.57 0.92 -12.75
C ASP A 224 -26.42 0.15 -13.43
N ASP A 225 -26.63 -0.28 -14.66
CA ASP A 225 -25.59 -0.98 -15.46
C ASP A 225 -24.41 -0.06 -15.80
N GLU A 226 -24.68 1.23 -15.96
CA GLU A 226 -23.64 2.24 -16.15
C GLU A 226 -22.71 2.34 -14.95
N LEU A 227 -23.24 2.38 -13.73
CA LEU A 227 -22.40 2.45 -12.52
C LEU A 227 -21.66 1.12 -12.28
N PHE A 228 -22.30 -0.01 -12.60
CA PHE A 228 -21.67 -1.32 -12.55
C PHE A 228 -20.44 -1.40 -13.47
N GLY A 229 -20.56 -0.93 -14.72
CA GLY A 229 -19.45 -0.86 -15.66
C GLY A 229 -18.39 0.18 -15.29
N TYR A 230 -18.81 1.37 -14.83
CA TYR A 230 -17.94 2.46 -14.41
C TYR A 230 -16.93 2.03 -13.32
N GLN A 231 -17.37 1.20 -12.38
CA GLN A 231 -16.52 0.72 -11.27
C GLN A 231 -15.29 -0.08 -11.74
N PHE A 232 -15.34 -0.74 -12.91
CA PHE A 232 -14.18 -1.43 -13.46
C PHE A 232 -13.08 -0.51 -14.00
N LEU A 233 -13.40 0.77 -14.24
CA LEU A 233 -12.45 1.78 -14.71
C LEU A 233 -11.99 2.69 -13.57
N ASN A 234 -12.91 3.05 -12.68
CA ASN A 234 -12.72 4.16 -11.74
C ASN A 234 -13.23 3.86 -10.32
N GLY A 235 -13.65 2.61 -10.06
CA GLY A 235 -14.07 2.18 -8.72
C GLY A 235 -12.89 1.89 -7.79
N ALA A 236 -13.16 1.17 -6.71
CA ALA A 236 -12.12 0.71 -5.77
C ALA A 236 -11.13 -0.27 -6.41
N ASN A 237 -11.54 -1.00 -7.47
CA ASN A 237 -10.71 -2.00 -8.14
C ASN A 237 -10.65 -1.82 -9.66
N PRO A 238 -9.82 -0.88 -10.17
CA PRO A 238 -9.62 -0.67 -11.60
C PRO A 238 -8.58 -1.64 -12.21
N MET A 239 -8.21 -2.72 -11.52
CA MET A 239 -7.07 -3.57 -11.89
C MET A 239 -7.41 -4.77 -12.77
N LEU A 240 -8.68 -5.20 -12.81
CA LEU A 240 -9.05 -6.45 -13.46
C LEU A 240 -9.43 -6.31 -14.94
N LEU A 241 -10.05 -5.18 -15.31
CA LEU A 241 -10.58 -4.96 -16.65
C LEU A 241 -9.47 -5.03 -17.70
N ARG A 242 -9.75 -5.70 -18.82
CA ARG A 242 -8.88 -5.75 -20.00
C ARG A 242 -9.69 -5.67 -21.28
N ARG A 243 -9.06 -5.18 -22.35
CA ARG A 243 -9.62 -5.25 -23.70
C ARG A 243 -9.53 -6.69 -24.22
N SER A 244 -10.63 -7.22 -24.74
CA SER A 244 -10.65 -8.57 -25.29
C SER A 244 -9.97 -8.59 -26.67
N THR A 245 -9.04 -9.52 -26.86
CA THR A 245 -8.40 -9.80 -28.17
C THR A 245 -9.04 -11.02 -28.86
N SER A 246 -9.79 -11.82 -28.12
CA SER A 246 -10.59 -12.94 -28.57
C SER A 246 -11.70 -13.20 -27.56
N LEU A 247 -12.76 -13.94 -27.93
CA LEU A 247 -13.76 -14.38 -26.95
C LEU A 247 -13.12 -15.40 -25.98
N PRO A 248 -13.29 -15.26 -24.64
CA PRO A 248 -12.74 -16.20 -23.67
C PRO A 248 -13.19 -17.63 -23.94
N SER A 249 -12.27 -18.59 -23.88
CA SER A 249 -12.58 -20.01 -24.14
C SER A 249 -13.62 -20.59 -23.17
N ARG A 250 -13.68 -20.05 -21.95
CA ARG A 250 -14.66 -20.44 -20.92
C ARG A 250 -16.04 -19.82 -21.10
N LEU A 251 -16.23 -18.92 -22.07
CA LEU A 251 -17.53 -18.36 -22.44
C LEU A 251 -18.23 -19.30 -23.44
N VAL A 252 -18.93 -20.30 -22.92
CA VAL A 252 -19.63 -21.28 -23.76
C VAL A 252 -21.06 -20.78 -23.99
N LEU A 253 -21.33 -20.30 -25.20
CA LEU A 253 -22.64 -19.82 -25.62
C LEU A 253 -23.57 -21.02 -25.95
N PRO A 254 -24.68 -21.22 -25.22
CA PRO A 254 -25.68 -22.25 -25.55
C PRO A 254 -26.36 -22.01 -26.90
N SER A 255 -27.00 -23.04 -27.47
CA SER A 255 -27.88 -22.89 -28.63
C SER A 255 -28.99 -21.88 -28.35
N GLY A 256 -29.33 -21.01 -29.32
CA GLY A 256 -30.33 -19.95 -29.14
C GLY A 256 -29.75 -18.59 -28.69
N MET A 257 -28.42 -18.47 -28.57
CA MET A 257 -27.70 -17.22 -28.22
C MET A 257 -26.95 -16.63 -29.43
N GLU A 258 -27.44 -16.85 -30.65
CA GLU A 258 -26.79 -16.40 -31.90
C GLU A 258 -26.74 -14.87 -31.99
N GLU A 259 -27.75 -14.17 -31.48
CA GLU A 259 -27.76 -12.71 -31.45
C GLU A 259 -26.66 -12.16 -30.53
N LEU A 260 -26.53 -12.70 -29.31
CA LEU A 260 -25.46 -12.33 -28.38
C LEU A 260 -24.09 -12.63 -28.98
N ARG A 261 -23.92 -13.78 -29.63
CA ARG A 261 -22.68 -14.13 -30.34
C ARG A 261 -22.32 -13.06 -31.36
N ALA A 262 -23.27 -12.68 -32.23
CA ALA A 262 -23.05 -11.67 -33.25
C ALA A 262 -22.71 -10.30 -32.64
N GLN A 263 -23.36 -9.92 -31.53
CA GLN A 263 -23.03 -8.68 -30.81
C GLN A 263 -21.61 -8.72 -30.24
N LEU A 264 -21.22 -9.80 -29.57
CA LEU A 264 -19.87 -9.95 -29.02
C LEU A 264 -18.80 -9.93 -30.13
N GLU A 265 -19.02 -10.64 -31.23
CA GLU A 265 -18.11 -10.66 -32.38
C GLU A 265 -17.98 -9.28 -33.04
N LYS A 266 -19.08 -8.53 -33.12
CA LYS A 266 -19.08 -7.15 -33.63
C LYS A 266 -18.24 -6.23 -32.74
N GLU A 267 -18.45 -6.24 -31.43
CA GLU A 267 -17.69 -5.38 -30.51
C GLU A 267 -16.20 -5.80 -30.43
N LEU A 268 -15.91 -7.10 -30.61
CA LEU A 268 -14.54 -7.59 -30.73
C LEU A 268 -13.85 -7.03 -31.99
N GLN A 269 -14.52 -7.08 -33.14
CA GLN A 269 -14.00 -6.52 -34.40
C GLN A 269 -13.78 -5.00 -34.32
N ASN A 270 -14.64 -4.30 -33.58
CA ASN A 270 -14.54 -2.86 -33.35
C ASN A 270 -13.45 -2.49 -32.32
N GLY A 271 -12.89 -3.46 -31.59
CA GLY A 271 -11.95 -3.21 -30.50
C GLY A 271 -12.59 -2.51 -29.28
N SER A 272 -13.92 -2.59 -29.17
CA SER A 272 -14.75 -2.01 -28.09
C SER A 272 -15.19 -3.07 -27.07
N LEU A 273 -14.84 -4.34 -27.26
CA LEU A 273 -15.12 -5.42 -26.30
C LEU A 273 -14.07 -5.49 -25.20
N PHE A 274 -14.55 -5.59 -23.96
CA PHE A 274 -13.76 -5.73 -22.74
C PHE A 274 -14.24 -6.92 -21.92
N GLU A 275 -13.37 -7.43 -21.07
CA GLU A 275 -13.66 -8.53 -20.17
C GLU A 275 -13.08 -8.29 -18.77
N ALA A 276 -13.77 -8.86 -17.79
CA ALA A 276 -13.29 -9.02 -16.42
C ALA A 276 -13.48 -10.48 -16.02
N ASP A 277 -12.36 -11.20 -15.82
CA ASP A 277 -12.35 -12.64 -15.55
C ASP A 277 -11.87 -12.93 -14.13
N PHE A 278 -12.77 -13.47 -13.32
CA PHE A 278 -12.52 -13.82 -11.92
C PHE A 278 -12.09 -15.27 -11.73
N ILE A 279 -11.53 -15.91 -12.76
CA ILE A 279 -11.11 -17.33 -12.74
C ILE A 279 -10.21 -17.71 -11.56
N LEU A 280 -9.44 -16.76 -11.00
CA LEU A 280 -8.61 -16.98 -9.82
C LEU A 280 -9.39 -17.50 -8.60
N LEU A 281 -10.68 -17.18 -8.50
CA LEU A 281 -11.58 -17.63 -7.43
C LEU A 281 -12.12 -19.05 -7.63
N ASP A 282 -11.91 -19.67 -8.80
CA ASP A 282 -12.50 -20.97 -9.12
C ASP A 282 -11.98 -22.07 -8.17
N GLY A 283 -12.90 -22.80 -7.56
CA GLY A 283 -12.58 -23.84 -6.58
C GLY A 283 -11.90 -23.34 -5.29
N ILE A 284 -11.86 -22.03 -5.02
CA ILE A 284 -11.44 -21.52 -3.71
C ILE A 284 -12.48 -21.95 -2.65
N PRO A 285 -12.06 -22.55 -1.52
CA PRO A 285 -12.98 -22.90 -0.45
C PRO A 285 -13.64 -21.66 0.12
N ALA A 286 -14.97 -21.66 0.14
CA ALA A 286 -15.74 -20.63 0.81
C ALA A 286 -15.76 -20.85 2.34
N ASN A 287 -15.86 -19.75 3.07
CA ASN A 287 -15.86 -19.70 4.52
C ASN A 287 -17.10 -20.40 5.13
N VAL A 288 -17.00 -20.78 6.40
CA VAL A 288 -18.12 -21.22 7.24
C VAL A 288 -18.23 -20.28 8.43
N ILE A 289 -19.20 -19.38 8.39
CA ILE A 289 -19.39 -18.36 9.42
C ILE A 289 -20.45 -18.85 10.38
N ARG A 290 -20.07 -19.12 11.63
CA ARG A 290 -20.99 -19.59 12.70
C ARG A 290 -21.80 -20.85 12.33
N GLY A 291 -21.19 -21.76 11.58
CA GLY A 291 -21.83 -22.99 11.11
C GLY A 291 -22.64 -22.82 9.82
N GLU A 292 -22.78 -21.60 9.29
CA GLU A 292 -23.46 -21.33 8.03
C GLU A 292 -22.44 -21.28 6.88
N LYS A 293 -22.63 -22.14 5.90
CA LYS A 293 -21.82 -22.17 4.68
C LYS A 293 -21.98 -20.87 3.89
N GLN A 294 -20.87 -20.21 3.61
CA GLN A 294 -20.81 -19.12 2.65
C GLN A 294 -20.49 -19.66 1.25
N TYR A 295 -20.59 -18.80 0.24
CA TYR A 295 -20.42 -19.19 -1.15
C TYR A 295 -19.55 -18.20 -1.91
N LEU A 296 -18.83 -18.71 -2.90
CA LEU A 296 -17.99 -17.94 -3.80
C LEU A 296 -18.38 -18.23 -5.25
N ALA A 297 -18.07 -17.27 -6.12
CA ALA A 297 -18.18 -17.42 -7.56
C ALA A 297 -16.85 -17.04 -8.23
N ALA A 298 -16.69 -17.49 -9.48
CA ALA A 298 -15.61 -17.07 -10.35
C ALA A 298 -16.19 -16.51 -11.66
N PRO A 299 -16.87 -15.35 -11.64
CA PRO A 299 -17.59 -14.86 -12.79
C PRO A 299 -16.69 -14.50 -13.98
N LEU A 300 -17.26 -14.54 -15.18
CA LEU A 300 -16.75 -13.87 -16.36
C LEU A 300 -17.80 -12.85 -16.81
N ILE A 301 -17.36 -11.63 -17.10
CA ILE A 301 -18.22 -10.55 -17.59
C ILE A 301 -17.63 -10.05 -18.89
N MET A 302 -18.48 -9.95 -19.92
CA MET A 302 -18.16 -9.21 -21.13
C MET A 302 -18.85 -7.85 -21.09
N LEU A 303 -18.11 -6.80 -21.42
CA LEU A 303 -18.58 -5.42 -21.44
C LEU A 303 -18.25 -4.77 -22.79
N LYS A 304 -19.09 -3.83 -23.23
CA LYS A 304 -18.81 -2.99 -24.38
C LYS A 304 -18.51 -1.56 -23.96
N MET A 305 -17.52 -0.96 -24.61
CA MET A 305 -17.26 0.47 -24.52
C MET A 305 -18.12 1.19 -25.55
N GLU A 306 -19.06 2.01 -25.07
CA GLU A 306 -19.87 2.87 -25.93
C GLU A 306 -19.05 4.05 -26.46
N PRO A 307 -19.44 4.66 -27.60
CA PRO A 307 -18.71 5.80 -28.19
C PRO A 307 -18.59 7.03 -27.25
N ASN A 308 -19.47 7.15 -26.26
CA ASN A 308 -19.42 8.20 -25.24
C ASN A 308 -18.44 7.89 -24.08
N GLY A 309 -17.70 6.79 -24.14
CA GLY A 309 -16.73 6.37 -23.12
C GLY A 309 -17.35 5.64 -21.92
N LYS A 310 -18.63 5.26 -21.98
CA LYS A 310 -19.29 4.48 -20.92
C LYS A 310 -19.12 2.99 -21.17
N LEU A 311 -18.78 2.26 -20.11
CA LEU A 311 -18.65 0.81 -20.16
C LEU A 311 -19.98 0.15 -19.74
N GLN A 312 -20.54 -0.70 -20.59
CA GLN A 312 -21.84 -1.34 -20.36
C GLN A 312 -21.70 -2.87 -20.32
N PRO A 313 -22.26 -3.56 -19.32
CA PRO A 313 -22.26 -5.02 -19.27
C PRO A 313 -23.13 -5.62 -20.38
N MET A 314 -22.66 -6.70 -21.00
CA MET A 314 -23.39 -7.44 -22.04
C MET A 314 -23.87 -8.80 -21.56
N VAL A 315 -23.01 -9.53 -20.85
CA VAL A 315 -23.32 -10.88 -20.34
C VAL A 315 -22.49 -11.18 -19.09
N ILE A 316 -23.10 -11.88 -18.14
CA ILE A 316 -22.44 -12.41 -16.94
C ILE A 316 -22.59 -13.94 -16.93
N GLN A 317 -21.46 -14.63 -16.86
CA GLN A 317 -21.38 -16.05 -16.55
C GLN A 317 -20.87 -16.19 -15.11
N ILE A 318 -21.73 -16.58 -14.15
CA ILE A 318 -21.36 -16.56 -12.73
C ILE A 318 -20.34 -17.65 -12.37
N GLN A 319 -20.40 -18.81 -13.00
CA GLN A 319 -19.54 -19.96 -12.73
C GLN A 319 -18.86 -20.46 -14.02
N PRO A 320 -17.62 -20.98 -13.97
CA PRO A 320 -16.99 -21.62 -15.12
C PRO A 320 -17.77 -22.87 -15.56
N PRO A 321 -17.71 -23.24 -16.85
CA PRO A 321 -18.20 -24.52 -17.31
C PRO A 321 -17.48 -25.67 -16.58
N ASN A 322 -18.24 -26.66 -16.14
CA ASN A 322 -17.71 -27.88 -15.52
C ASN A 322 -18.08 -29.07 -16.41
N PRO A 323 -17.13 -29.93 -16.83
CA PRO A 323 -17.42 -31.11 -17.64
C PRO A 323 -18.47 -32.06 -17.04
N SER A 324 -18.64 -32.02 -15.72
CA SER A 324 -19.57 -32.86 -14.96
C SER A 324 -20.94 -32.20 -14.71
N SER A 325 -21.21 -31.03 -15.29
CA SER A 325 -22.45 -30.28 -15.09
C SER A 325 -22.95 -29.67 -16.39
N PRO A 326 -24.25 -29.33 -16.49
CA PRO A 326 -24.77 -28.59 -17.62
C PRO A 326 -24.01 -27.28 -17.84
N THR A 327 -23.97 -26.80 -19.08
CA THR A 327 -23.39 -25.48 -19.41
C THR A 327 -24.00 -24.41 -18.50
N PRO A 328 -23.18 -23.58 -17.83
CA PRO A 328 -23.67 -22.55 -16.94
C PRO A 328 -24.63 -21.58 -17.64
N THR A 329 -25.70 -21.21 -16.94
CA THR A 329 -26.64 -20.19 -17.40
C THR A 329 -25.93 -18.85 -17.57
N LEU A 330 -26.13 -18.22 -18.73
CA LEU A 330 -25.65 -16.87 -19.03
C LEU A 330 -26.72 -15.85 -18.69
N PHE A 331 -26.37 -14.84 -17.88
CA PHE A 331 -27.26 -13.76 -17.46
C PHE A 331 -27.04 -12.53 -18.34
N LEU A 332 -28.14 -11.93 -18.81
CA LEU A 332 -28.17 -10.78 -19.72
C LEU A 332 -28.92 -9.61 -19.09
N PRO A 333 -28.63 -8.36 -19.49
CA PRO A 333 -29.40 -7.19 -19.04
C PRO A 333 -30.91 -7.26 -19.33
N SER A 334 -31.32 -8.07 -20.32
CA SER A 334 -32.72 -8.30 -20.69
C SER A 334 -33.45 -9.34 -19.84
N ASP A 335 -32.75 -10.03 -18.93
CA ASP A 335 -33.35 -11.03 -18.04
C ASP A 335 -34.26 -10.40 -16.97
N PRO A 336 -35.05 -11.19 -16.23
CA PRO A 336 -35.86 -10.67 -15.13
C PRO A 336 -35.03 -9.79 -14.17
N PRO A 337 -35.54 -8.61 -13.73
CA PRO A 337 -34.72 -7.60 -13.04
C PRO A 337 -33.94 -8.13 -11.82
N LEU A 338 -34.55 -9.00 -11.02
CA LEU A 338 -33.88 -9.57 -9.83
C LEU A 338 -32.83 -10.62 -10.19
N ALA A 339 -32.99 -11.36 -11.29
CA ALA A 339 -31.99 -12.31 -11.77
C ALA A 339 -30.74 -11.57 -12.26
N TRP A 340 -30.94 -10.49 -13.03
CA TRP A 340 -29.85 -9.63 -13.48
C TRP A 340 -29.15 -8.93 -12.30
N LEU A 341 -29.92 -8.38 -11.36
CA LEU A 341 -29.38 -7.75 -10.16
C LEU A 341 -28.53 -8.73 -9.34
N LEU A 342 -29.03 -9.94 -9.09
CA LEU A 342 -28.30 -10.96 -8.34
C LEU A 342 -27.01 -11.39 -9.06
N ALA A 343 -27.04 -11.53 -10.39
CA ALA A 343 -25.83 -11.82 -11.17
C ALA A 343 -24.77 -10.70 -11.01
N LYS A 344 -25.18 -9.42 -11.05
CA LYS A 344 -24.29 -8.30 -10.75
C LYS A 344 -23.76 -8.32 -9.32
N SER A 345 -24.58 -8.65 -8.33
CA SER A 345 -24.14 -8.79 -6.93
C SER A 345 -23.07 -9.89 -6.76
N TRP A 346 -23.17 -11.01 -7.49
CA TRP A 346 -22.13 -12.04 -7.50
C TRP A 346 -20.80 -11.56 -8.06
N VAL A 347 -20.84 -10.75 -9.13
CA VAL A 347 -19.66 -10.10 -9.67
C VAL A 347 -19.05 -9.14 -8.66
N ARG A 348 -19.87 -8.29 -8.04
CA ARG A 348 -19.40 -7.34 -7.02
C ARG A 348 -18.82 -8.03 -5.78
N ASN A 349 -19.39 -9.16 -5.35
CA ASN A 349 -18.82 -9.98 -4.29
C ASN A 349 -17.44 -10.53 -4.69
N SER A 350 -17.31 -11.05 -5.91
CA SER A 350 -16.05 -11.57 -6.45
C SER A 350 -14.99 -10.49 -6.59
N ASP A 351 -15.40 -9.29 -7.00
CA ASP A 351 -14.58 -8.08 -7.06
C ASP A 351 -14.05 -7.69 -5.70
N PHE A 352 -14.89 -7.68 -4.66
CA PHE A 352 -14.45 -7.47 -3.28
C PHE A 352 -13.37 -8.49 -2.87
N GLN A 353 -13.54 -9.78 -3.20
CA GLN A 353 -12.55 -10.80 -2.81
C GLN A 353 -11.19 -10.60 -3.48
N LEU A 354 -11.17 -10.36 -4.81
CA LEU A 354 -9.92 -10.16 -5.55
C LEU A 354 -9.27 -8.82 -5.20
N HIS A 355 -10.07 -7.76 -5.04
CA HIS A 355 -9.59 -6.46 -4.60
C HIS A 355 -8.81 -6.59 -3.29
N GLU A 356 -9.44 -7.11 -2.23
CA GLU A 356 -8.83 -7.12 -0.91
C GLU A 356 -7.60 -8.03 -0.83
N ILE A 357 -7.63 -9.19 -1.49
CA ILE A 357 -6.56 -10.20 -1.36
C ILE A 357 -5.43 -9.99 -2.37
N GLN A 358 -5.74 -9.82 -3.65
CA GLN A 358 -4.72 -9.70 -4.68
C GLN A 358 -4.25 -8.24 -4.81
N TYR A 359 -5.14 -7.31 -5.09
CA TYR A 359 -4.71 -5.97 -5.48
C TYR A 359 -4.35 -5.09 -4.28
N HIS A 360 -5.06 -5.23 -3.16
CA HIS A 360 -4.80 -4.49 -1.93
C HIS A 360 -3.71 -5.18 -1.11
N LEU A 361 -3.96 -6.38 -0.55
CA LEU A 361 -3.00 -7.04 0.32
C LEU A 361 -1.69 -7.45 -0.40
N LEU A 362 -1.77 -8.23 -1.48
CA LEU A 362 -0.55 -8.72 -2.15
C LEU A 362 0.21 -7.61 -2.86
N ASN A 363 -0.42 -6.98 -3.84
CA ASN A 363 0.26 -6.09 -4.79
C ASN A 363 0.70 -4.76 -4.15
N THR A 364 0.19 -4.41 -2.97
CA THR A 364 0.63 -3.22 -2.23
C THR A 364 1.26 -3.58 -0.90
N HIS A 365 0.50 -4.02 0.11
CA HIS A 365 1.02 -4.27 1.44
C HIS A 365 2.21 -5.24 1.48
N LEU A 366 2.08 -6.44 0.92
CA LEU A 366 3.13 -7.46 1.01
C LEU A 366 4.36 -7.10 0.16
N VAL A 367 4.16 -6.55 -1.06
CA VAL A 367 5.28 -6.06 -1.87
C VAL A 367 6.01 -4.90 -1.19
N ALA A 368 5.27 -3.95 -0.61
CA ALA A 368 5.86 -2.83 0.14
C ALA A 368 6.64 -3.30 1.37
N GLU A 369 6.16 -4.32 2.08
CA GLU A 369 6.90 -4.92 3.19
C GLU A 369 8.16 -5.64 2.74
N VAL A 370 8.13 -6.35 1.60
CA VAL A 370 9.34 -6.94 1.02
C VAL A 370 10.38 -5.85 0.72
N ILE A 371 9.96 -4.74 0.09
CA ILE A 371 10.83 -3.58 -0.16
C ILE A 371 11.37 -3.03 1.15
N ALA A 372 10.53 -2.89 2.18
CA ALA A 372 10.91 -2.36 3.48
C ALA A 372 11.98 -3.23 4.17
N VAL A 373 11.74 -4.54 4.28
CA VAL A 373 12.65 -5.46 4.96
C VAL A 373 13.98 -5.56 4.21
N ALA A 374 13.96 -5.70 2.87
CA ALA A 374 15.18 -5.71 2.07
C ALA A 374 15.96 -4.39 2.17
N THR A 375 15.28 -3.24 2.16
CA THR A 375 15.92 -1.92 2.33
C THR A 375 16.62 -1.82 3.68
N MET A 376 15.99 -2.27 4.75
CA MET A 376 16.60 -2.26 6.08
C MET A 376 17.79 -3.23 6.17
N ARG A 377 17.77 -4.37 5.47
CA ARG A 377 18.80 -5.42 5.54
C ARG A 377 20.02 -5.18 4.65
N CYS A 378 19.84 -4.49 3.53
CA CYS A 378 20.86 -4.42 2.47
C CYS A 378 21.41 -3.01 2.24
N LEU A 379 20.68 -1.96 2.59
CA LEU A 379 21.09 -0.58 2.34
C LEU A 379 21.37 0.17 3.66
N PRO A 380 22.61 0.58 3.93
CA PRO A 380 22.96 1.29 5.17
C PRO A 380 22.45 2.74 5.16
N GLY A 381 22.40 3.39 6.32
CA GLY A 381 21.86 4.74 6.50
C GLY A 381 22.52 5.84 5.65
N LEU A 382 23.75 5.58 5.20
CA LEU A 382 24.53 6.44 4.31
C LEU A 382 24.19 6.26 2.84
N HIS A 383 23.62 5.13 2.44
CA HIS A 383 23.37 4.82 1.04
C HIS A 383 22.32 5.77 0.44
N PRO A 384 22.54 6.35 -0.75
CA PRO A 384 21.61 7.29 -1.36
C PRO A 384 20.22 6.67 -1.57
N ILE A 385 20.15 5.40 -1.98
CA ILE A 385 18.88 4.70 -2.16
C ILE A 385 18.16 4.41 -0.83
N PHE A 386 18.89 4.17 0.27
CA PHE A 386 18.26 4.06 1.60
C PHE A 386 17.58 5.38 1.98
N LYS A 387 18.33 6.49 1.88
CA LYS A 387 17.83 7.84 2.22
C LYS A 387 16.63 8.23 1.36
N PHE A 388 16.59 7.76 0.11
CA PHE A 388 15.48 7.95 -0.80
C PHE A 388 14.25 7.12 -0.43
N LEU A 389 14.42 5.83 -0.09
CA LEU A 389 13.30 4.91 0.14
C LEU A 389 12.74 4.93 1.57
N ILE A 390 13.53 5.30 2.58
CA ILE A 390 13.11 5.25 3.99
C ILE A 390 11.80 6.03 4.29
N PRO A 391 11.50 7.19 3.67
CA PRO A 391 10.21 7.86 3.86
C PRO A 391 9.03 7.08 3.27
N HIS A 392 9.29 6.18 2.31
CA HIS A 392 8.28 5.42 1.56
C HIS A 392 7.95 4.05 2.15
N ILE A 393 8.64 3.66 3.22
CA ILE A 393 8.39 2.40 3.94
C ILE A 393 7.96 2.65 5.40
N ARG A 394 7.65 3.91 5.73
CA ARG A 394 7.24 4.32 7.07
C ARG A 394 6.01 3.53 7.50
N TYR A 395 6.14 2.85 8.63
CA TYR A 395 5.13 2.03 9.30
C TYR A 395 4.57 0.81 8.54
N THR A 396 5.07 0.51 7.34
CA THR A 396 4.57 -0.63 6.53
C THR A 396 4.65 -1.96 7.29
N MET A 397 5.75 -2.20 8.01
CA MET A 397 5.92 -3.42 8.81
C MET A 397 4.90 -3.51 9.97
N GLU A 398 4.60 -2.39 10.63
CA GLU A 398 3.63 -2.34 11.74
C GLU A 398 2.22 -2.63 11.26
N ILE A 399 1.74 -1.96 10.21
CA ILE A 399 0.38 -2.17 9.71
C ILE A 399 0.21 -3.60 9.19
N ASN A 400 1.20 -4.15 8.49
CA ASN A 400 1.12 -5.51 7.98
C ASN A 400 1.14 -6.55 9.10
N THR A 401 1.92 -6.32 10.17
CA THR A 401 1.91 -7.17 11.36
C THR A 401 0.55 -7.12 12.07
N ARG A 402 -0.10 -5.96 12.11
CA ARG A 402 -1.48 -5.83 12.62
C ARG A 402 -2.49 -6.55 11.74
N ALA A 403 -2.37 -6.45 10.42
CA ALA A 403 -3.23 -7.18 9.50
C ALA A 403 -3.11 -8.70 9.72
N ARG A 404 -1.88 -9.24 9.78
CA ARG A 404 -1.63 -10.66 10.04
C ARG A 404 -2.14 -11.16 11.39
N THR A 405 -2.24 -10.31 12.40
CA THR A 405 -2.67 -10.70 13.76
C THR A 405 -4.16 -10.49 14.02
N GLN A 406 -4.81 -9.55 13.33
CA GLN A 406 -6.18 -9.13 13.64
C GLN A 406 -7.15 -9.29 12.45
N LEU A 407 -6.67 -9.11 11.22
CA LEU A 407 -7.51 -9.04 10.02
C LEU A 407 -7.58 -10.40 9.30
N ILE A 408 -6.42 -10.92 8.90
CA ILE A 408 -6.27 -12.13 8.06
C ILE A 408 -5.72 -13.34 8.85
N SER A 409 -5.61 -13.22 10.17
CA SER A 409 -5.30 -14.35 11.06
C SER A 409 -6.45 -15.35 11.12
N ASP A 410 -6.13 -16.58 11.54
CA ASP A 410 -7.11 -17.56 11.98
C ASP A 410 -7.95 -16.95 13.13
N GLY A 411 -9.28 -16.93 12.98
CA GLY A 411 -10.20 -16.25 13.92
C GLY A 411 -10.21 -14.72 13.82
N GLY A 412 -9.50 -14.16 12.84
CA GLY A 412 -9.49 -12.75 12.48
C GLY A 412 -10.82 -12.27 11.90
N ILE A 413 -10.79 -11.07 11.32
CA ILE A 413 -11.98 -10.44 10.75
C ILE A 413 -12.45 -11.14 9.46
N PHE A 414 -11.52 -11.57 8.59
CA PHE A 414 -11.88 -12.29 7.36
C PHE A 414 -12.67 -13.56 7.68
N ASP A 415 -12.25 -14.33 8.68
CA ASP A 415 -12.94 -15.54 9.13
C ASP A 415 -14.36 -15.25 9.68
N LYS A 416 -14.61 -14.04 10.18
CA LYS A 416 -15.88 -13.65 10.81
C LYS A 416 -16.93 -13.12 9.83
N ALA A 417 -16.53 -12.59 8.67
CA ALA A 417 -17.45 -11.91 7.75
C ALA A 417 -17.24 -12.21 6.26
N VAL A 418 -16.04 -12.56 5.82
CA VAL A 418 -15.68 -12.55 4.40
C VAL A 418 -15.80 -13.95 3.80
N SER A 419 -16.29 -14.08 2.57
CA SER A 419 -16.48 -15.38 1.90
C SER A 419 -15.19 -16.16 1.68
N THR A 420 -14.05 -15.48 1.50
CA THR A 420 -12.73 -16.14 1.43
C THR A 420 -12.09 -16.40 2.80
N GLY A 421 -12.71 -16.01 3.92
CA GLY A 421 -12.25 -16.37 5.26
C GLY A 421 -12.12 -17.89 5.47
N GLY A 422 -11.46 -18.30 6.55
CA GLY A 422 -11.30 -19.71 6.90
C GLY A 422 -10.26 -20.45 6.05
N GLY A 423 -9.29 -19.72 5.47
CA GLY A 423 -8.18 -20.27 4.69
C GLY A 423 -8.33 -20.16 3.17
N GLY A 424 -9.53 -19.87 2.64
CA GLY A 424 -9.74 -19.62 1.21
C GLY A 424 -8.89 -18.46 0.67
N HIS A 425 -8.78 -17.39 1.47
CA HIS A 425 -7.97 -16.20 1.17
C HIS A 425 -6.49 -16.53 1.07
N VAL A 426 -5.97 -17.47 1.87
CA VAL A 426 -4.57 -17.93 1.77
C VAL A 426 -4.36 -18.69 0.46
N GLN A 427 -5.32 -19.53 0.05
CA GLN A 427 -5.23 -20.23 -1.24
C GLN A 427 -5.29 -19.26 -2.43
N LEU A 428 -6.19 -18.27 -2.37
CA LEU A 428 -6.29 -17.22 -3.36
C LEU A 428 -4.99 -16.41 -3.43
N LEU A 429 -4.45 -16.02 -2.28
CA LEU A 429 -3.22 -15.26 -2.17
C LEU A 429 -2.02 -16.01 -2.77
N ARG A 430 -1.91 -17.34 -2.58
CA ARG A 430 -0.87 -18.15 -3.24
C ARG A 430 -1.01 -18.17 -4.76
N ARG A 431 -2.23 -18.32 -5.29
CA ARG A 431 -2.47 -18.30 -6.73
C ARG A 431 -2.13 -16.93 -7.32
N ALA A 432 -2.54 -15.86 -6.64
CA ALA A 432 -2.22 -14.50 -7.02
C ALA A 432 -0.71 -14.22 -7.00
N ALA A 433 0.01 -14.70 -5.97
CA ALA A 433 1.47 -14.57 -5.87
C ALA A 433 2.20 -15.24 -7.04
N ALA A 434 1.71 -16.40 -7.49
CA ALA A 434 2.26 -17.08 -8.67
C ALA A 434 2.03 -16.32 -9.98
N GLN A 435 1.02 -15.43 -10.05
CA GLN A 435 0.71 -14.60 -11.22
C GLN A 435 1.26 -13.17 -11.12
N LEU A 436 1.88 -12.79 -9.99
CA LEU A 436 2.44 -11.46 -9.79
C LEU A 436 3.69 -11.27 -10.64
N THR A 437 3.62 -10.38 -11.64
CA THR A 437 4.76 -10.04 -12.51
C THR A 437 5.30 -8.66 -12.21
N TYR A 438 6.56 -8.42 -12.58
CA TYR A 438 7.17 -7.10 -12.47
C TYR A 438 6.40 -6.03 -13.27
N CYS A 439 6.03 -6.34 -14.51
CA CYS A 439 5.26 -5.44 -15.38
C CYS A 439 3.87 -5.12 -14.80
N SER A 440 3.22 -6.05 -14.08
CA SER A 440 1.92 -5.79 -13.44
C SER A 440 1.97 -4.75 -12.31
N LEU A 441 3.18 -4.44 -11.80
CA LEU A 441 3.41 -3.37 -10.82
C LEU A 441 3.80 -2.04 -11.45
N CYS A 442 3.95 -1.99 -12.78
CA CYS A 442 4.38 -0.82 -13.54
C CYS A 442 3.20 -0.33 -14.40
N PRO A 443 2.47 0.73 -14.03
CA PRO A 443 1.29 1.19 -14.74
C PRO A 443 1.44 1.36 -16.26
N PRO A 444 2.56 1.89 -16.81
CA PRO A 444 2.71 1.95 -18.26
C PRO A 444 2.64 0.57 -18.93
N ASP A 445 3.24 -0.44 -18.32
CA ASP A 445 3.28 -1.81 -18.85
C ASP A 445 1.95 -2.52 -18.59
N ASP A 446 1.44 -2.47 -17.36
CA ASP A 446 0.15 -3.07 -16.98
C ASP A 446 -1.03 -2.53 -17.83
N LEU A 447 -1.11 -1.21 -18.00
CA LEU A 447 -2.17 -0.60 -18.80
C LEU A 447 -2.02 -0.89 -20.30
N ALA A 448 -0.79 -1.06 -20.78
CA ALA A 448 -0.54 -1.50 -22.16
C ALA A 448 -1.01 -2.94 -22.36
N ASP A 449 -0.59 -3.84 -21.48
CA ASP A 449 -0.93 -5.27 -21.51
C ASP A 449 -2.44 -5.50 -21.39
N ARG A 450 -3.13 -4.69 -20.57
CA ARG A 450 -4.59 -4.73 -20.44
C ARG A 450 -5.33 -3.97 -21.55
N GLY A 451 -4.64 -3.26 -22.44
CA GLY A 451 -5.24 -2.51 -23.54
C GLY A 451 -6.07 -1.30 -23.08
N LEU A 452 -5.65 -0.65 -21.97
CA LEU A 452 -6.34 0.48 -21.37
C LEU A 452 -5.70 1.85 -21.64
N LEU A 453 -4.54 1.87 -22.31
CA LEU A 453 -3.88 3.12 -22.70
C LEU A 453 -4.79 3.99 -23.59
N GLY A 454 -4.88 5.27 -23.25
CA GLY A 454 -5.62 6.27 -24.02
C GLY A 454 -7.14 6.13 -23.98
N LEU A 455 -7.70 5.25 -23.15
CA LEU A 455 -9.15 5.08 -23.08
C LEU A 455 -9.84 6.32 -22.49
N PRO A 456 -10.84 6.89 -23.20
CA PRO A 456 -11.71 7.91 -22.63
C PRO A 456 -12.42 7.36 -21.40
N GLY A 457 -12.49 8.16 -20.33
CA GLY A 457 -13.20 7.77 -19.10
C GLY A 457 -12.42 6.87 -18.14
N ALA A 458 -11.24 6.35 -18.49
CA ALA A 458 -10.35 5.60 -17.58
C ALA A 458 -9.50 6.57 -16.72
N LEU A 459 -10.12 7.16 -15.70
CA LEU A 459 -9.51 8.19 -14.85
C LEU A 459 -8.34 7.64 -14.02
N TYR A 460 -8.46 6.41 -13.49
CA TYR A 460 -7.33 5.72 -12.85
C TYR A 460 -6.13 5.63 -13.79
N ALA A 461 -6.33 5.11 -15.01
CA ALA A 461 -5.25 4.91 -15.98
C ALA A 461 -4.55 6.24 -16.31
N ARG A 462 -5.34 7.30 -16.53
CA ARG A 462 -4.81 8.64 -16.80
C ARG A 462 -3.97 9.18 -15.65
N ASP A 463 -4.48 9.12 -14.42
CA ASP A 463 -3.81 9.70 -13.26
C ASP A 463 -2.60 8.86 -12.82
N ALA A 464 -2.70 7.53 -12.93
CA ALA A 464 -1.61 6.60 -12.64
C ALA A 464 -0.41 6.83 -13.57
N LEU A 465 -0.63 7.00 -14.88
CA LEU A 465 0.44 7.30 -15.84
C LEU A 465 1.11 8.65 -15.54
N ARG A 466 0.32 9.68 -15.24
CA ARG A 466 0.85 11.01 -14.90
C ARG A 466 1.69 10.98 -13.62
N LEU A 467 1.24 10.28 -12.59
CA LEU A 467 2.01 10.09 -11.36
C LEU A 467 3.27 9.26 -11.59
N TRP A 468 3.18 8.19 -12.37
CA TRP A 468 4.34 7.39 -12.74
C TRP A 468 5.42 8.24 -13.40
N GLU A 469 5.06 9.07 -14.38
CA GLU A 469 5.99 9.99 -15.05
C GLU A 469 6.64 10.98 -14.07
N ILE A 470 5.86 11.55 -13.13
CA ILE A 470 6.37 12.49 -12.13
C ILE A 470 7.34 11.79 -11.16
N ILE A 471 6.97 10.60 -10.68
CA ILE A 471 7.82 9.78 -9.80
C ILE A 471 9.09 9.34 -10.54
N ALA A 472 8.99 8.94 -11.82
CA ALA A 472 10.13 8.56 -12.63
C ALA A 472 11.15 9.71 -12.75
N ARG A 473 10.70 10.94 -13.03
CA ARG A 473 11.58 12.12 -13.05
C ARG A 473 12.21 12.42 -11.68
N TYR A 474 11.46 12.21 -10.60
CA TYR A 474 11.99 12.37 -9.24
C TYR A 474 13.10 11.36 -8.94
N VAL A 475 12.85 10.09 -9.28
CA VAL A 475 13.83 9.00 -9.14
C VAL A 475 15.06 9.26 -9.99
N GLU A 476 14.91 9.57 -11.28
CA GLU A 476 16.02 9.90 -12.18
C GLU A 476 16.85 11.07 -11.64
N GLY A 477 16.17 12.12 -11.16
CA GLY A 477 16.82 13.27 -10.56
C GLY A 477 17.68 12.91 -9.35
N ILE A 478 17.27 11.93 -8.54
CA ILE A 478 18.08 11.45 -7.40
C ILE A 478 19.18 10.49 -7.86
N VAL A 479 18.86 9.50 -8.70
CA VAL A 479 19.81 8.48 -9.16
C VAL A 479 20.98 9.12 -9.88
N HIS A 480 20.74 10.06 -10.81
CA HIS A 480 21.80 10.72 -11.59
C HIS A 480 22.73 11.61 -10.73
N LEU A 481 22.37 11.96 -9.49
CA LEU A 481 23.28 12.66 -8.58
C LEU A 481 24.40 11.76 -8.05
N PHE A 482 24.17 10.45 -7.97
CA PHE A 482 25.07 9.49 -7.31
C PHE A 482 25.62 8.45 -8.28
N TYR A 483 24.82 8.00 -9.24
CA TYR A 483 25.20 7.06 -10.28
C TYR A 483 25.35 7.81 -11.60
N GLN A 484 26.57 8.22 -11.95
CA GLN A 484 26.81 9.01 -13.16
C GLN A 484 26.89 8.16 -14.44
N ARG A 485 27.10 6.85 -14.28
CA ARG A 485 27.31 5.88 -15.37
C ARG A 485 26.83 4.50 -14.94
N ASP A 486 26.53 3.65 -15.91
CA ASP A 486 26.03 2.29 -15.67
C ASP A 486 27.04 1.39 -14.95
N ASP A 487 28.35 1.61 -15.14
CA ASP A 487 29.38 0.87 -14.42
C ASP A 487 29.35 1.13 -12.90
N VAL A 488 28.93 2.32 -12.46
CA VAL A 488 28.75 2.64 -11.04
C VAL A 488 27.58 1.84 -10.45
N VAL A 489 26.49 1.68 -11.21
CA VAL A 489 25.34 0.86 -10.79
C VAL A 489 25.72 -0.61 -10.68
N LYS A 490 26.44 -1.14 -11.68
CA LYS A 490 26.91 -2.53 -11.69
C LYS A 490 27.91 -2.82 -10.57
N GLY A 491 28.77 -1.85 -10.28
CA GLY A 491 29.83 -1.95 -9.29
C GLY A 491 29.38 -1.76 -7.85
N ASP A 492 28.11 -1.43 -7.58
CA ASP A 492 27.58 -1.20 -6.24
C ASP A 492 27.11 -2.52 -5.58
N PRO A 493 27.92 -3.16 -4.71
CA PRO A 493 27.58 -4.48 -4.16
C PRO A 493 26.34 -4.46 -3.28
N GLU A 494 26.04 -3.35 -2.61
CA GLU A 494 24.90 -3.21 -1.70
C GLU A 494 23.61 -3.09 -2.46
N LEU A 495 23.62 -2.30 -3.54
CA LEU A 495 22.50 -2.19 -4.45
C LEU A 495 22.19 -3.53 -5.14
N GLN A 496 23.23 -4.26 -5.57
CA GLN A 496 23.04 -5.57 -6.19
C GLN A 496 22.53 -6.61 -5.17
N ALA A 497 23.01 -6.57 -3.92
CA ALA A 497 22.51 -7.41 -2.84
C ALA A 497 21.04 -7.09 -2.52
N TRP A 498 20.67 -5.82 -2.48
CA TRP A 498 19.29 -5.38 -2.28
C TRP A 498 18.35 -5.87 -3.38
N CYS A 499 18.78 -5.81 -4.65
CA CYS A 499 18.04 -6.37 -5.79
C CYS A 499 17.76 -7.86 -5.62
N ARG A 500 18.80 -8.65 -5.30
CA ARG A 500 18.65 -10.09 -5.02
C ARG A 500 17.79 -10.37 -3.80
N GLU A 501 17.95 -9.60 -2.72
CA GLU A 501 17.16 -9.77 -1.51
C GLU A 501 15.66 -9.61 -1.78
N ILE A 502 15.26 -8.65 -2.63
CA ILE A 502 13.86 -8.50 -3.03
C ILE A 502 13.42 -9.69 -3.90
N THR A 503 14.16 -9.94 -4.99
CA THR A 503 13.71 -10.88 -6.04
C THR A 503 13.82 -12.34 -5.62
N GLU A 504 14.97 -12.74 -5.08
CA GLU A 504 15.31 -14.13 -4.78
C GLU A 504 14.78 -14.56 -3.41
N VAL A 505 14.83 -13.67 -2.41
CA VAL A 505 14.43 -13.97 -1.03
C VAL A 505 12.99 -13.50 -0.75
N GLY A 506 12.75 -12.19 -0.70
CA GLY A 506 11.48 -11.63 -0.26
C GLY A 506 10.29 -12.03 -1.13
N LEU A 507 10.45 -12.01 -2.45
CA LEU A 507 9.42 -12.41 -3.41
C LEU A 507 9.50 -13.89 -3.81
N CYS A 508 10.32 -14.72 -3.16
CA CYS A 508 10.44 -16.15 -3.45
C CYS A 508 10.82 -16.45 -4.92
N GLN A 509 12.05 -16.12 -5.32
CA GLN A 509 12.59 -16.45 -6.64
C GLN A 509 11.79 -15.87 -7.83
N ALA A 510 11.49 -14.57 -7.78
CA ALA A 510 10.60 -13.89 -8.72
C ALA A 510 11.21 -13.56 -10.10
N GLN A 511 12.41 -14.05 -10.42
CA GLN A 511 13.08 -13.78 -11.68
C GLN A 511 12.32 -14.29 -12.91
N ASP A 512 11.62 -15.41 -12.78
CA ASP A 512 10.77 -15.99 -13.83
C ASP A 512 9.51 -15.16 -14.09
N ARG A 513 9.11 -14.36 -13.09
CA ARG A 513 8.02 -13.39 -13.14
C ARG A 513 8.48 -11.99 -13.58
N GLY A 514 9.71 -11.88 -14.09
CA GLY A 514 10.26 -10.68 -14.71
C GLY A 514 10.98 -9.72 -13.76
N PHE A 515 11.11 -10.04 -12.48
CA PHE A 515 11.86 -9.20 -11.55
C PHE A 515 13.38 -9.30 -11.80
N PRO A 516 14.13 -8.19 -11.75
CA PRO A 516 15.57 -8.23 -11.97
C PRO A 516 16.30 -8.90 -10.78
N VAL A 517 17.36 -9.66 -11.08
CA VAL A 517 18.31 -10.19 -10.07
C VAL A 517 19.58 -9.35 -9.96
N SER A 518 19.75 -8.39 -10.85
CA SER A 518 20.83 -7.41 -10.84
C SER A 518 20.44 -6.18 -11.64
N PHE A 519 21.01 -5.02 -11.28
CA PHE A 519 20.88 -3.80 -12.05
C PHE A 519 22.09 -3.59 -12.96
N GLN A 520 21.82 -3.43 -14.25
CA GLN A 520 22.81 -3.30 -15.31
C GLN A 520 22.93 -1.87 -15.84
N SER A 521 22.01 -0.97 -15.50
CA SER A 521 22.05 0.41 -15.96
C SER A 521 21.32 1.35 -15.01
N GLN A 522 21.60 2.65 -15.15
CA GLN A 522 20.84 3.70 -14.46
C GLN A 522 19.36 3.63 -14.81
N SER A 523 19.02 3.41 -16.09
CA SER A 523 17.63 3.32 -16.54
C SER A 523 16.88 2.17 -15.86
N GLN A 524 17.50 0.99 -15.73
CA GLN A 524 16.90 -0.15 -15.05
C GLN A 524 16.70 0.13 -13.55
N LEU A 525 17.69 0.74 -12.90
CA LEU A 525 17.59 1.15 -11.50
C LEU A 525 16.46 2.18 -11.30
N CYS A 526 16.37 3.19 -12.17
CA CYS A 526 15.34 4.21 -12.12
C CYS A 526 13.94 3.61 -12.27
N HIS A 527 13.75 2.72 -13.25
CA HIS A 527 12.46 2.06 -13.46
C HIS A 527 12.07 1.21 -12.24
N PHE A 528 12.99 0.43 -11.68
CA PHE A 528 12.72 -0.37 -10.48
C PHE A 528 12.40 0.48 -9.25
N LEU A 529 13.13 1.57 -9.02
CA LEU A 529 12.84 2.48 -7.91
C LEU A 529 11.52 3.22 -8.10
N THR A 530 11.14 3.53 -9.33
CA THR A 530 9.84 4.12 -9.66
C THR A 530 8.72 3.13 -9.32
N MET A 531 8.88 1.86 -9.68
CA MET A 531 7.98 0.78 -9.25
C MET A 531 7.86 0.73 -7.72
N CYS A 532 8.98 0.69 -7.00
CA CYS A 532 8.95 0.64 -5.53
C CYS A 532 8.19 1.84 -4.92
N VAL A 533 8.49 3.06 -5.35
CA VAL A 533 7.82 4.27 -4.83
C VAL A 533 6.35 4.28 -5.22
N PHE A 534 6.00 3.93 -6.47
CA PHE A 534 4.63 3.91 -6.94
C PHE A 534 3.79 2.88 -6.17
N THR A 535 4.30 1.66 -5.99
CA THR A 535 3.64 0.60 -5.21
C THR A 535 3.40 1.03 -3.76
N CYS A 536 4.40 1.62 -3.12
CA CYS A 536 4.29 2.06 -1.72
C CYS A 536 3.41 3.30 -1.51
N THR A 537 2.98 3.98 -2.58
CA THR A 537 2.27 5.26 -2.50
C THR A 537 1.02 5.28 -3.35
N ALA A 538 1.13 5.68 -4.62
CA ALA A 538 0.02 5.89 -5.54
C ALA A 538 -0.82 4.63 -5.76
N GLN A 539 -0.19 3.45 -5.94
CA GLN A 539 -0.95 2.21 -6.13
C GLN A 539 -1.78 1.86 -4.89
N HIS A 540 -1.18 1.93 -3.71
CA HIS A 540 -1.90 1.71 -2.45
C HIS A 540 -3.04 2.73 -2.28
N ALA A 541 -2.79 4.02 -2.54
CA ALA A 541 -3.81 5.06 -2.45
C ALA A 541 -5.00 4.80 -3.40
N ALA A 542 -4.73 4.43 -4.66
CA ALA A 542 -5.76 4.14 -5.66
C ALA A 542 -6.69 3.00 -5.26
N ILE A 543 -6.16 2.00 -4.55
CA ILE A 543 -6.88 0.78 -4.17
C ILE A 543 -7.50 0.90 -2.77
N ASN A 544 -6.87 1.63 -1.85
CA ASN A 544 -7.33 1.77 -0.46
C ASN A 544 -8.44 2.82 -0.32
N GLN A 545 -8.30 4.01 -0.91
CA GLN A 545 -9.17 5.16 -0.60
C GLN A 545 -10.63 4.96 -1.03
N GLY A 546 -10.86 4.23 -2.12
CA GLY A 546 -12.19 3.98 -2.65
C GLY A 546 -13.03 3.02 -1.81
N GLN A 547 -12.46 2.27 -0.86
CA GLN A 547 -13.21 1.27 -0.09
C GLN A 547 -14.42 1.90 0.63
N LEU A 548 -14.26 3.04 1.31
CA LEU A 548 -15.39 3.70 1.97
C LEU A 548 -16.46 4.16 0.98
N ASP A 549 -16.07 4.64 -0.20
CA ASP A 549 -17.00 5.14 -1.20
C ASP A 549 -17.83 4.02 -1.83
N TRP A 550 -17.18 2.91 -2.19
CA TRP A 550 -17.79 1.85 -2.97
C TRP A 550 -18.33 0.69 -2.11
N TYR A 551 -17.75 0.44 -0.93
CA TYR A 551 -18.06 -0.74 -0.11
C TYR A 551 -18.92 -0.43 1.13
N ALA A 552 -19.13 0.85 1.47
CA ALA A 552 -20.04 1.21 2.56
C ALA A 552 -21.50 0.84 2.26
N TRP A 553 -21.92 0.91 0.99
CA TRP A 553 -23.22 0.39 0.56
C TRP A 553 -23.08 -1.10 0.24
N VAL A 554 -23.39 -1.95 1.23
CA VAL A 554 -23.12 -3.40 1.19
C VAL A 554 -23.68 -4.11 -0.05
N PRO A 555 -24.89 -3.80 -0.56
CA PRO A 555 -25.38 -4.42 -1.80
C PRO A 555 -24.51 -4.16 -3.04
N ASN A 556 -23.75 -3.05 -3.08
CA ASN A 556 -22.82 -2.73 -4.17
C ASN A 556 -21.52 -3.53 -4.09
N ALA A 557 -21.11 -4.02 -2.92
CA ALA A 557 -19.91 -4.85 -2.77
C ALA A 557 -20.05 -5.82 -1.59
N PRO A 558 -20.86 -6.89 -1.73
CA PRO A 558 -21.09 -7.80 -0.62
C PRO A 558 -19.80 -8.53 -0.23
N CYS A 559 -19.35 -8.44 1.03
CA CYS A 559 -18.17 -9.17 1.50
C CYS A 559 -18.39 -10.69 1.54
N THR A 560 -19.65 -11.14 1.57
CA THR A 560 -20.01 -12.54 1.54
C THR A 560 -21.36 -12.83 0.90
N MET A 561 -21.56 -14.07 0.45
CA MET A 561 -22.83 -14.58 -0.08
C MET A 561 -23.28 -15.82 0.71
N ARG A 562 -24.54 -15.85 1.14
CA ARG A 562 -25.11 -16.87 2.04
C ARG A 562 -25.92 -17.96 1.33
N MET A 563 -26.21 -17.79 0.05
CA MET A 563 -26.84 -18.80 -0.81
C MET A 563 -25.91 -19.12 -1.99
N PRO A 564 -26.03 -20.30 -2.62
CA PRO A 564 -25.28 -20.60 -3.83
C PRO A 564 -25.71 -19.70 -4.99
N PRO A 565 -24.85 -19.53 -6.02
CA PRO A 565 -25.22 -18.85 -7.26
C PRO A 565 -26.49 -19.42 -7.89
N PRO A 566 -27.36 -18.56 -8.46
CA PRO A 566 -28.57 -19.01 -9.14
C PRO A 566 -28.20 -19.84 -10.37
N THR A 567 -28.93 -20.94 -10.59
CA THR A 567 -28.81 -21.80 -11.77
C THR A 567 -29.93 -21.57 -12.79
N THR A 568 -31.07 -21.00 -12.36
CA THR A 568 -32.20 -20.58 -13.19
C THR A 568 -32.43 -19.08 -13.07
N LYS A 569 -33.15 -18.49 -14.03
CA LYS A 569 -33.42 -17.04 -14.08
C LYS A 569 -34.78 -16.69 -13.49
N GLU A 570 -35.76 -17.56 -13.74
CA GLU A 570 -37.18 -17.32 -13.51
C GLU A 570 -37.57 -17.41 -12.03
N ASP A 571 -36.81 -18.17 -11.23
CA ASP A 571 -37.10 -18.43 -9.82
C ASP A 571 -36.42 -17.41 -8.87
N VAL A 572 -35.71 -16.42 -9.40
CA VAL A 572 -35.03 -15.42 -8.57
C VAL A 572 -36.06 -14.41 -8.04
N THR A 573 -36.34 -14.51 -6.73
CA THR A 573 -37.25 -13.61 -6.01
C THR A 573 -36.50 -12.66 -5.09
N MET A 574 -37.19 -11.67 -4.52
CA MET A 574 -36.59 -10.79 -3.51
C MET A 574 -36.10 -11.56 -2.28
N ALA A 575 -36.79 -12.63 -1.89
CA ALA A 575 -36.35 -13.52 -0.82
C ALA A 575 -35.05 -14.25 -1.18
N THR A 576 -34.87 -14.65 -2.44
CA THR A 576 -33.61 -15.22 -2.94
C THR A 576 -32.48 -14.19 -2.88
N VAL A 577 -32.73 -12.95 -3.31
CA VAL A 577 -31.74 -11.85 -3.27
C VAL A 577 -31.33 -11.54 -1.84
N MET A 578 -32.28 -11.26 -0.94
CA MET A 578 -32.01 -10.95 0.45
C MET A 578 -31.44 -12.14 1.22
N GLY A 579 -31.83 -13.37 0.87
CA GLY A 579 -31.25 -14.60 1.39
C GLY A 579 -29.79 -14.81 0.95
N SER A 580 -29.42 -14.30 -0.23
CA SER A 580 -28.04 -14.38 -0.76
C SER A 580 -27.12 -13.31 -0.16
N LEU A 581 -27.60 -12.07 0.00
CA LEU A 581 -26.80 -10.95 0.51
C LEU A 581 -26.42 -11.12 2.00
N PRO A 582 -25.39 -10.40 2.50
CA PRO A 582 -24.97 -10.43 3.89
C PRO A 582 -26.13 -10.17 4.87
N ASP A 583 -26.10 -10.87 6.00
CA ASP A 583 -26.99 -10.54 7.11
C ASP A 583 -26.57 -9.22 7.77
N VAL A 584 -27.39 -8.71 8.69
CA VAL A 584 -27.09 -7.46 9.41
C VAL A 584 -25.74 -7.50 10.13
N ARG A 585 -25.32 -8.65 10.67
CA ARG A 585 -24.05 -8.75 11.40
C ARG A 585 -22.88 -8.59 10.44
N GLN A 586 -22.89 -9.32 9.33
CA GLN A 586 -21.85 -9.31 8.31
C GLN A 586 -21.80 -7.92 7.64
N ALA A 587 -22.96 -7.34 7.32
CA ALA A 587 -23.07 -6.01 6.75
C ALA A 587 -22.47 -4.92 7.67
N CYS A 588 -22.85 -4.90 8.96
CA CYS A 588 -22.29 -3.95 9.92
C CYS A 588 -20.77 -4.11 10.09
N LEU A 589 -20.28 -5.36 10.11
CA LEU A 589 -18.85 -5.63 10.23
C LEU A 589 -18.09 -5.13 8.99
N GLN A 590 -18.59 -5.41 7.78
CA GLN A 590 -18.03 -4.88 6.52
C GLN A 590 -17.93 -3.35 6.53
N MET A 591 -19.02 -2.67 6.89
CA MET A 591 -19.04 -1.20 6.93
C MET A 591 -17.99 -0.64 7.89
N ALA A 592 -17.87 -1.21 9.09
CA ALA A 592 -16.91 -0.76 10.10
C ALA A 592 -15.45 -0.95 9.64
N ILE A 593 -15.15 -2.07 8.98
CA ILE A 593 -13.80 -2.34 8.44
C ILE A 593 -13.49 -1.40 7.28
N SER A 594 -14.41 -1.25 6.32
CA SER A 594 -14.21 -0.39 5.15
C SER A 594 -13.93 1.06 5.58
N TRP A 595 -14.67 1.55 6.59
CA TRP A 595 -14.40 2.85 7.20
C TRP A 595 -13.05 2.91 7.91
N HIS A 596 -12.74 1.91 8.74
CA HIS A 596 -11.49 1.90 9.50
C HIS A 596 -10.27 1.91 8.59
N LEU A 597 -10.31 1.18 7.47
CA LEU A 597 -9.22 1.08 6.49
C LEU A 597 -9.07 2.32 5.60
N SER A 598 -10.15 3.05 5.32
CA SER A 598 -10.14 4.17 4.37
C SER A 598 -10.05 5.56 5.01
N ARG A 599 -10.18 5.66 6.34
CA ARG A 599 -10.23 6.96 7.01
C ARG A 599 -8.87 7.68 6.92
N ARG A 600 -8.91 9.01 6.92
CA ARG A 600 -7.70 9.82 7.06
C ARG A 600 -7.04 9.58 8.40
N GLN A 601 -5.73 9.38 8.38
CA GLN A 601 -4.91 9.22 9.58
C GLN A 601 -4.52 10.59 10.17
N PRO A 602 -4.39 10.71 11.51
CA PRO A 602 -4.05 11.99 12.14
C PRO A 602 -2.63 12.46 11.79
N ASP A 603 -1.71 11.52 11.56
CA ASP A 603 -0.31 11.77 11.22
C ASP A 603 -0.01 11.49 9.73
N MET A 604 -1.02 11.68 8.89
CA MET A 604 -0.94 11.54 7.44
C MET A 604 0.23 12.38 6.89
N VAL A 605 1.06 11.77 6.03
CA VAL A 605 2.14 12.45 5.31
C VAL A 605 1.85 12.37 3.82
N PRO A 606 1.44 13.47 3.17
CA PRO A 606 1.24 13.48 1.72
C PRO A 606 2.51 13.13 0.94
N LEU A 607 2.35 12.56 -0.25
CA LEU A 607 3.44 12.17 -1.13
C LEU A 607 4.44 13.32 -1.33
N GLY A 608 5.72 13.05 -1.07
CA GLY A 608 6.80 14.04 -1.18
C GLY A 608 6.88 15.05 -0.02
N HIS A 609 5.99 15.00 0.97
CA HIS A 609 5.92 15.96 2.08
C HIS A 609 6.47 15.42 3.42
N HIS A 610 7.32 14.37 3.37
CA HIS A 610 8.05 13.89 4.54
C HIS A 610 8.89 15.02 5.18
N LYS A 611 8.95 15.03 6.53
CA LYS A 611 9.57 16.10 7.32
C LYS A 611 11.05 15.81 7.59
N GLU A 612 11.41 14.53 7.62
CA GLU A 612 12.73 14.01 7.86
C GLU A 612 13.69 14.42 6.74
N LYS A 613 14.85 14.97 7.10
CA LYS A 613 15.84 15.49 6.15
C LYS A 613 17.00 14.50 6.01
N TYR A 614 16.76 13.39 5.33
CA TYR A 614 17.78 12.35 5.13
C TYR A 614 18.94 12.79 4.23
N PHE A 615 18.68 13.71 3.29
CA PHE A 615 19.69 14.36 2.45
C PHE A 615 20.04 15.76 2.95
N SER A 616 21.33 15.97 3.27
CA SER A 616 21.83 17.27 3.74
C SER A 616 22.11 18.26 2.59
N GLY A 617 22.52 17.76 1.43
CA GLY A 617 23.02 18.57 0.31
C GLY A 617 21.94 19.37 -0.45
N PRO A 618 22.31 20.45 -1.15
CA PRO A 618 21.37 21.30 -1.88
C PRO A 618 20.80 20.63 -3.14
N LYS A 619 21.55 19.75 -3.82
CA LYS A 619 21.09 19.10 -5.06
C LYS A 619 19.90 18.15 -4.84
N PRO A 620 19.93 17.18 -3.88
CA PRO A 620 18.76 16.36 -3.60
C PRO A 620 17.55 17.17 -3.13
N LYS A 621 17.76 18.26 -2.38
CA LYS A 621 16.69 19.18 -1.96
C LYS A 621 16.03 19.87 -3.17
N ALA A 622 16.83 20.30 -4.15
CA ALA A 622 16.29 20.89 -5.39
C ALA A 622 15.44 19.88 -6.17
N VAL A 623 15.88 18.62 -6.26
CA VAL A 623 15.13 17.53 -6.90
C VAL A 623 13.79 17.27 -6.17
N LEU A 624 13.80 17.20 -4.83
CA LEU A 624 12.58 17.05 -4.04
C LEU A 624 11.62 18.26 -4.21
N ASN A 625 12.15 19.47 -4.27
CA ASN A 625 11.32 20.66 -4.50
C ASN A 625 10.68 20.64 -5.90
N GLN A 626 11.41 20.22 -6.93
CA GLN A 626 10.84 20.06 -8.27
C GLN A 626 9.74 18.98 -8.28
N PHE A 627 9.96 17.86 -7.59
CA PHE A 627 8.93 16.83 -7.44
C PHE A 627 7.64 17.38 -6.80
N ARG A 628 7.77 18.18 -5.74
CA ARG A 628 6.61 18.85 -5.10
C ARG A 628 5.89 19.81 -6.06
N THR A 629 6.64 20.59 -6.83
CA THR A 629 6.06 21.49 -7.85
C THR A 629 5.31 20.71 -8.93
N ASP A 630 5.85 19.59 -9.40
CA ASP A 630 5.19 18.72 -10.38
C ASP A 630 3.90 18.10 -9.82
N LEU A 631 3.91 17.67 -8.55
CA LEU A 631 2.72 17.17 -7.85
C LEU A 631 1.65 18.26 -7.68
N GLU A 632 2.03 19.47 -7.26
CA GLU A 632 1.09 20.61 -7.16
C GLU A 632 0.46 20.99 -8.50
N LYS A 633 1.19 20.79 -9.61
CA LYS A 633 0.63 20.98 -10.95
C LYS A 633 -0.42 19.91 -11.26
N LEU A 634 -0.11 18.64 -11.00
CA LEU A 634 -1.05 17.53 -11.22
C LEU A 634 -2.30 17.68 -10.34
N GLU A 635 -2.14 18.07 -9.09
CA GLU A 635 -3.21 18.37 -8.14
C GLU A 635 -4.24 19.36 -8.73
N LYS A 636 -3.76 20.45 -9.34
CA LYS A 636 -4.60 21.46 -9.99
C LYS A 636 -5.30 20.91 -11.23
N GLU A 637 -4.59 20.12 -12.05
CA GLU A 637 -5.15 19.46 -13.24
C GLU A 637 -6.29 18.48 -12.87
N ILE A 638 -6.08 17.65 -11.85
CA ILE A 638 -7.08 16.71 -11.32
C ILE A 638 -8.28 17.45 -10.74
N THR A 639 -8.04 18.49 -9.94
CA THR A 639 -9.13 19.27 -9.32
C THR A 639 -10.00 19.93 -10.38
N ALA A 640 -9.42 20.63 -11.35
CA ALA A 640 -10.16 21.31 -12.41
C ALA A 640 -10.96 20.33 -13.30
N ARG A 641 -10.41 19.14 -13.55
CA ARG A 641 -11.14 18.07 -14.26
C ARG A 641 -12.33 17.59 -13.41
N ASN A 642 -12.10 17.28 -12.13
CA ASN A 642 -13.11 16.67 -11.27
C ASN A 642 -14.32 17.59 -11.01
N GLU A 643 -14.13 18.92 -11.05
CA GLU A 643 -15.23 19.90 -10.98
C GLU A 643 -16.25 19.75 -12.12
N GLN A 644 -15.87 19.10 -13.23
CA GLN A 644 -16.71 18.89 -14.41
C GLN A 644 -17.32 17.49 -14.49
N LEU A 645 -17.04 16.61 -13.52
CA LEU A 645 -17.45 15.21 -13.52
C LEU A 645 -18.58 14.95 -12.52
N ASP A 646 -19.58 14.18 -12.94
CA ASP A 646 -20.63 13.68 -12.03
C ASP A 646 -20.03 12.73 -10.97
N TRP A 647 -19.00 11.97 -11.37
CA TRP A 647 -18.24 11.03 -10.55
C TRP A 647 -16.77 11.48 -10.50
N PRO A 648 -16.39 12.34 -9.54
CA PRO A 648 -15.00 12.79 -9.40
C PRO A 648 -14.11 11.63 -8.97
N TYR A 649 -12.93 11.52 -9.57
CA TYR A 649 -11.92 10.53 -9.19
C TYR A 649 -10.79 11.22 -8.42
N GLU A 650 -10.76 11.04 -7.11
CA GLU A 650 -9.82 11.73 -6.20
C GLU A 650 -8.70 10.84 -5.64
N TYR A 651 -8.74 9.53 -5.87
CA TYR A 651 -7.85 8.57 -5.17
C TYR A 651 -6.37 8.74 -5.53
N LEU A 652 -6.08 9.36 -6.68
CA LEU A 652 -4.74 9.70 -7.14
C LEU A 652 -4.45 11.21 -7.10
N LYS A 653 -5.24 11.97 -6.35
CA LYS A 653 -4.96 13.38 -6.07
C LYS A 653 -3.76 13.47 -5.11
N PRO A 654 -2.64 14.13 -5.47
CA PRO A 654 -1.41 14.17 -4.66
C PRO A 654 -1.60 14.52 -3.18
N SER A 655 -2.52 15.44 -2.85
CA SER A 655 -2.81 15.80 -1.46
C SER A 655 -3.39 14.66 -0.62
N CYS A 656 -4.00 13.66 -1.28
CA CYS A 656 -4.63 12.51 -0.66
C CYS A 656 -3.73 11.28 -0.65
N ILE A 657 -2.65 11.24 -1.44
CA ILE A 657 -1.75 10.09 -1.51
C ILE A 657 -0.78 10.10 -0.33
N GLU A 658 -0.80 9.02 0.45
CA GLU A 658 0.14 8.80 1.53
C GLU A 658 1.56 8.56 1.00
N ASN A 659 2.58 9.02 1.73
CA ASN A 659 3.96 8.81 1.34
C ASN A 659 4.44 7.36 1.54
N SER A 660 3.67 6.51 2.23
CA SER A 660 3.93 5.08 2.44
C SER A 660 2.64 4.30 2.71
N VAL A 661 2.71 2.95 2.69
CA VAL A 661 1.60 2.09 3.14
C VAL A 661 1.49 2.14 4.66
N THR A 662 0.48 2.84 5.18
CA THR A 662 0.27 3.00 6.63
C THR A 662 -1.17 3.20 7.10
N ILE A 663 -2.06 3.68 6.21
CA ILE A 663 -3.36 3.17 5.72
C ILE A 663 -4.00 4.35 4.98
#